data_AF-A0AAE0V7J0-F1
#
_entry.id   AF-A0AAE0V7J0-F1
#
_cell.length_a   1.000
_cell.length_b   1.000
_cell.length_c   1.000
_cell.angle_alpha   90.00
_cell.angle_beta   90.00
_cell.angle_gamma   90.00
#
_symmetry.space_group_name_H-M   'P 1'
#
loop_
_entity.id
_entity.type
_entity.pdbx_description
1 polymer ?
#
loop_
_entity_poly.entity_id
_entity_poly.type
_entity_poly.pdbx_seq_one_letter_code
_entity_poly.pdbx_strand_id
1 'polypeptide(L)'
;MDEDRPPSLVNVCVLCVCQNLDTLCSVCDDGSLRLRSCPVFPPELSDLLLSTMTEEGLLNDRTLGIFYNVECLRLMRACIRGSRLSAASFRHSLCSHRLLELNASHVLGDITISDILQGLSSNLVCRQSLQRLSVSGVDHFCDVSVSFRTLQGLRSLSVAWTPLDDSALKDICSLPLLESLDISGTNITDLTPLLWLRCRLRSLTLHALHHLRMAVNDFLSVISELQLLTHLDVSNDQMQTGGEMIRKLLQKTHILPALMDLDVSGWKGISDEALKTFLKGRTRMRFVGLLATGAGRSDFLSGERNLKVAGEWNLPQLCEALRRYRERESFLQEALLCLYKHLSDVDIGCRPDVLKLVYLGMKAHSRCVSVQVSGSACVFNLTSLELAEGMSQSLLGNVMRHIITTMRNFPDHKQIQKNCLLTLCSNYILDVVSFNRCEAAKQVMMCLISNHDETLQSLCASVIVVLMSRLSQEEITQLGAEEFIMKHLLHVVQQKASMGLMDNILEGTLTALWGLTDETHPACTHFLQCEGLELYKELLETYYLNPSVLKKILGLLNNVSEMEDLRVQLMDEELLQLLLILMEVQEVEVSYLAGGFLANVTSGSTWNLDMTLRHEILSKLDTASTISSPKSLSAICSAALGSLGHQTHLHTQSRGKREVSKAKQKAYEELYTRLDTREGQKDLYRLARQRDRDGKDVQQVRVIKDRDGRVLTSEESVQRRWKECFEELMNEENEREKRVEGVNSVEQKVDKIRKDEVRKALKRMKSGKAVGPDDIPVEVWKCLGEAAVEFLTSLFNRVLESERMPVEWRRSVLVPIFKNKGDVQSCSNYRGIKLMSHTMKLWERVVEARLRKVVEICEQQYGFMPRKSTTDAIFALRILMEKYRDGQRELHCVFVDLEKAYDRVPREELWYCMRKSGVAEKYVRVVQDMYERSRTVVRCAVGQTEEFNVEVGLHQGSALSPFLFAMVMDQLSEEVRQESPWTMMFADDIVICSESREQVEENLERWRFALERRGMKVSGSKTEYMCVNEREGNGTVRLQGEEVKKVLEFKYLGSTVQSNGECGKEVKKRVQAGWNGWRKVWGVLCERKISARIKGKVYRTVVRAAMLYGLETVSLRKRQESELEVAELKML
;
A
#
# COMPACT_ATOMS: atom_id res chain seq x y z
N MET A 1 -2.58 -0.94 -20.89
CA MET A 1 -2.10 0.45 -20.98
C MET A 1 -2.32 1.18 -19.65
N ASP A 2 -1.95 0.61 -18.50
CA ASP A 2 -2.26 1.25 -17.20
C ASP A 2 -1.28 0.85 -16.07
N GLU A 3 0.02 0.70 -16.36
CA GLU A 3 1.05 0.55 -15.27
C GLU A 3 2.15 1.63 -15.33
N ASP A 4 2.02 2.68 -16.16
CA ASP A 4 2.87 3.88 -16.03
C ASP A 4 2.43 4.76 -14.85
N ARG A 5 1.45 4.31 -14.06
CA ARG A 5 1.14 4.91 -12.77
C ARG A 5 2.14 4.36 -11.74
N PRO A 6 2.70 5.19 -10.84
CA PRO A 6 3.44 4.68 -9.69
C PRO A 6 2.59 3.61 -8.98
N PRO A 7 3.22 2.57 -8.40
CA PRO A 7 2.48 1.54 -7.70
C PRO A 7 1.57 2.21 -6.67
N SER A 8 0.29 1.81 -6.66
CA SER A 8 -0.69 2.41 -5.75
C SER A 8 -0.14 2.32 -4.32
N LEU A 9 -0.47 3.30 -3.47
CA LEU A 9 -0.08 3.25 -2.06
C LEU A 9 -0.46 1.91 -1.42
N VAL A 10 -1.60 1.33 -1.81
CA VAL A 10 -2.03 0.00 -1.39
C VAL A 10 -1.04 -1.09 -1.80
N ASN A 11 -0.60 -1.14 -3.06
CA ASN A 11 0.37 -2.13 -3.53
C ASN A 11 1.72 -1.99 -2.80
N VAL A 12 2.19 -0.75 -2.58
CA VAL A 12 3.41 -0.48 -1.82
C VAL A 12 3.28 -0.95 -0.37
N CYS A 13 2.14 -0.66 0.27
CA CYS A 13 1.86 -1.11 1.64
C CYS A 13 1.75 -2.64 1.74
N VAL A 14 1.07 -3.30 0.80
CA VAL A 14 0.95 -4.77 0.77
C VAL A 14 2.32 -5.42 0.58
N LEU A 15 3.14 -4.90 -0.33
CA LEU A 15 4.51 -5.39 -0.53
C LEU A 15 5.35 -5.23 0.74
N CYS A 16 5.25 -4.08 1.41
CA CYS A 16 5.91 -3.85 2.70
C CYS A 16 5.43 -4.84 3.78
N VAL A 17 4.12 -5.15 3.82
CA VAL A 17 3.56 -6.18 4.71
C VAL A 17 4.14 -7.56 4.38
N CYS A 18 4.20 -7.95 3.11
CA CYS A 18 4.79 -9.22 2.66
C CYS A 18 6.27 -9.36 3.05
N GLN A 19 7.05 -8.27 2.96
CA GLN A 19 8.47 -8.25 3.32
C GLN A 19 8.71 -8.33 4.84
N ASN A 20 7.68 -8.10 5.66
CA ASN A 20 7.79 -8.02 7.12
C ASN A 20 6.91 -9.06 7.84
N LEU A 21 6.58 -10.18 7.17
CA LEU A 21 5.70 -11.20 7.73
C LEU A 21 6.22 -11.81 9.05
N ASP A 22 7.53 -11.97 9.22
CA ASP A 22 8.12 -12.54 10.44
C ASP A 22 7.90 -11.66 11.69
N THR A 23 7.87 -10.34 11.48
CA THR A 23 7.58 -9.36 12.53
C THR A 23 6.08 -9.33 12.84
N LEU A 24 5.25 -9.45 11.80
CA LEU A 24 3.79 -9.32 11.88
C LEU A 24 3.09 -10.60 12.36
N CYS A 25 3.70 -11.75 12.14
CA CYS A 25 3.14 -13.05 12.44
C CYS A 25 3.78 -13.69 13.68
N SER A 26 3.03 -14.59 14.31
CA SER A 26 3.54 -15.59 15.24
C SER A 26 3.43 -16.96 14.58
N VAL A 27 4.40 -17.83 14.86
CA VAL A 27 4.37 -19.23 14.46
C VAL A 27 3.43 -19.99 15.41
N CYS A 28 2.46 -20.70 14.86
CA CYS A 28 1.53 -21.58 15.55
C CYS A 28 2.18 -22.94 15.84
N ASP A 29 1.55 -23.75 16.70
CA ASP A 29 2.06 -25.08 17.08
C ASP A 29 2.14 -26.07 15.89
N ASP A 30 1.31 -25.87 14.86
CA ASP A 30 1.32 -26.62 13.60
C ASP A 30 2.36 -26.09 12.59
N GLY A 31 3.17 -25.10 13.00
CA GLY A 31 4.17 -24.44 12.17
C GLY A 31 3.61 -23.37 11.24
N SER A 32 2.29 -23.13 11.23
CA SER A 32 1.68 -22.10 10.39
C SER A 32 1.94 -20.70 10.93
N LEU A 33 1.98 -19.70 10.06
CA LEU A 33 1.99 -18.30 10.47
C LEU A 33 0.57 -17.82 10.74
N ARG A 34 0.42 -16.97 11.76
CA ARG A 34 -0.81 -16.22 12.03
C ARG A 34 -0.45 -14.81 12.45
N LEU A 35 -1.20 -13.81 11.97
CA LEU A 35 -0.98 -12.43 12.36
C LEU A 35 -1.15 -12.25 13.88
N ARG A 36 -0.20 -11.55 14.52
CA ARG A 36 -0.19 -11.31 15.98
C ARG A 36 -1.39 -10.46 16.42
N SER A 37 -1.79 -9.51 15.59
CA SER A 37 -3.06 -8.80 15.67
C SER A 37 -3.93 -9.26 14.50
N CYS A 38 -5.24 -9.45 14.70
CA CYS A 38 -6.16 -9.91 13.64
C CYS A 38 -6.93 -8.71 13.08
N PRO A 39 -6.36 -7.91 12.16
CA PRO A 39 -7.12 -6.88 11.47
C PRO A 39 -8.16 -7.54 10.56
N VAL A 40 -9.33 -6.94 10.48
CA VAL A 40 -10.35 -7.35 9.51
C VAL A 40 -10.06 -6.65 8.19
N PHE A 41 -9.66 -7.39 7.17
CA PHE A 41 -9.41 -6.86 5.83
C PHE A 41 -10.65 -7.02 4.93
N PRO A 42 -10.93 -6.04 4.05
CA PRO A 42 -11.83 -6.24 2.93
C PRO A 42 -11.38 -7.43 2.06
N PRO A 43 -12.31 -8.13 1.38
CA PRO A 43 -11.95 -9.27 0.55
C PRO A 43 -10.97 -8.94 -0.56
N GLU A 44 -11.09 -7.76 -1.17
CA GLU A 44 -10.22 -7.29 -2.24
C GLU A 44 -8.77 -7.14 -1.77
N LEU A 45 -8.56 -6.68 -0.53
CA LEU A 45 -7.23 -6.55 0.08
C LEU A 45 -6.68 -7.93 0.49
N SER A 46 -7.54 -8.84 0.92
CA SER A 46 -7.14 -10.22 1.26
C SER A 46 -6.73 -10.99 0.01
N ASP A 47 -7.50 -10.87 -1.08
CA ASP A 47 -7.20 -11.44 -2.39
C ASP A 47 -5.88 -10.85 -2.94
N LEU A 48 -5.69 -9.52 -2.82
CA LEU A 48 -4.45 -8.86 -3.23
C LEU A 48 -3.24 -9.34 -2.42
N LEU A 49 -3.37 -9.43 -1.09
CA LEU A 49 -2.30 -9.95 -0.22
C LEU A 49 -1.91 -11.38 -0.63
N LEU A 50 -2.88 -12.28 -0.82
CA LEU A 50 -2.61 -13.65 -1.26
C LEU A 50 -1.93 -13.67 -2.64
N SER A 51 -2.43 -12.89 -3.61
CA SER A 51 -1.84 -12.82 -4.95
C SER A 51 -0.40 -12.29 -4.90
N THR A 52 -0.15 -11.22 -4.15
CA THR A 52 1.21 -10.67 -3.97
C THR A 52 2.13 -11.68 -3.29
N MET A 53 1.66 -12.41 -2.28
CA MET A 53 2.44 -13.48 -1.65
C MET A 53 2.77 -14.61 -2.63
N THR A 54 1.83 -15.00 -3.50
CA THR A 54 2.06 -15.99 -4.55
C THR A 54 3.08 -15.49 -5.58
N GLU A 55 2.93 -14.24 -6.04
CA GLU A 55 3.82 -13.61 -7.04
C GLU A 55 5.26 -13.43 -6.54
N GLU A 56 5.42 -13.10 -5.26
CA GLU A 56 6.73 -12.95 -4.60
C GLU A 56 7.32 -14.30 -4.16
N GLY A 57 6.65 -15.43 -4.43
CA GLY A 57 7.11 -16.77 -4.07
C GLY A 57 7.13 -17.05 -2.56
N LEU A 58 6.38 -16.28 -1.78
CA LEU A 58 6.30 -16.40 -0.32
C LEU A 58 5.23 -17.41 0.14
N LEU A 59 4.32 -17.81 -0.75
CA LEU A 59 3.20 -18.68 -0.40
C LEU A 59 3.63 -20.17 -0.27
N ASN A 60 3.48 -20.71 0.93
CA ASN A 60 3.73 -22.11 1.28
C ASN A 60 2.81 -22.53 2.45
N ASP A 61 2.90 -23.78 2.91
CA ASP A 61 2.07 -24.29 4.00
C ASP A 61 2.12 -23.45 5.28
N ARG A 62 3.28 -22.85 5.59
CA ARG A 62 3.38 -21.97 6.77
C ARG A 62 2.62 -20.67 6.54
N THR A 63 2.90 -19.99 5.44
CA THR A 63 2.39 -18.63 5.19
C THR A 63 0.92 -18.62 4.78
N LEU A 64 0.41 -19.68 4.13
CA LEU A 64 -1.00 -19.83 3.80
C LEU A 64 -1.89 -19.83 5.05
N GLY A 65 -1.34 -20.24 6.20
CA GLY A 65 -2.04 -20.19 7.48
C GLY A 65 -2.47 -18.80 7.94
N ILE A 66 -1.92 -17.73 7.37
CA ILE A 66 -2.39 -16.37 7.64
C ILE A 66 -3.90 -16.27 7.36
N PHE A 67 -4.39 -16.99 6.35
CA PHE A 67 -5.79 -16.97 5.88
C PHE A 67 -6.71 -17.98 6.59
N TYR A 68 -6.26 -18.63 7.68
CA TYR A 68 -7.10 -19.54 8.48
C TYR A 68 -8.38 -18.87 9.03
N ASN A 69 -8.31 -17.57 9.38
CA ASN A 69 -9.42 -16.86 10.00
C ASN A 69 -10.27 -16.09 8.98
N VAL A 70 -11.33 -16.75 8.49
CA VAL A 70 -12.30 -16.20 7.52
C VAL A 70 -13.02 -14.94 8.04
N GLU A 71 -13.10 -14.73 9.35
CA GLU A 71 -13.70 -13.50 9.92
C GLU A 71 -12.77 -12.28 9.80
N CYS A 72 -11.45 -12.51 9.79
CA CYS A 72 -10.45 -11.44 9.64
C CYS A 72 -10.02 -11.24 8.19
N LEU A 73 -9.77 -12.31 7.43
CA LEU A 73 -9.17 -12.24 6.10
C LEU A 73 -9.99 -13.08 5.12
N ARG A 74 -11.07 -12.50 4.58
CA ARG A 74 -12.00 -13.24 3.72
C ARG A 74 -11.50 -13.26 2.27
N LEU A 75 -11.38 -14.44 1.67
CA LEU A 75 -11.03 -14.59 0.26
C LEU A 75 -12.27 -14.76 -0.63
N MET A 76 -12.25 -14.15 -1.81
CA MET A 76 -13.22 -14.41 -2.90
C MET A 76 -12.53 -14.90 -4.17
N ARG A 77 -11.34 -14.41 -4.46
CA ARG A 77 -10.53 -14.82 -5.62
C ARG A 77 -9.17 -15.26 -5.14
N ALA A 78 -8.94 -16.56 -5.14
CA ALA A 78 -7.69 -17.15 -4.67
C ALA A 78 -6.79 -17.52 -5.85
N CYS A 79 -5.55 -17.04 -5.83
CA CYS A 79 -4.50 -17.46 -6.76
C CYS A 79 -3.36 -18.09 -5.96
N ILE A 80 -3.20 -19.41 -6.13
CA ILE A 80 -2.15 -20.20 -5.46
C ILE A 80 -1.19 -20.85 -6.47
N ARG A 81 -1.15 -20.32 -7.70
CA ARG A 81 -0.36 -20.86 -8.81
C ARG A 81 1.11 -21.06 -8.42
N GLY A 82 1.68 -22.22 -8.74
CA GLY A 82 3.11 -22.50 -8.52
C GLY A 82 3.54 -22.66 -7.06
N SER A 83 2.62 -22.52 -6.10
CA SER A 83 2.93 -22.63 -4.67
C SER A 83 3.12 -24.09 -4.25
N ARG A 84 3.97 -24.32 -3.23
CA ARG A 84 4.19 -25.65 -2.65
C ARG A 84 3.27 -25.85 -1.46
N LEU A 85 2.19 -26.62 -1.64
CA LEU A 85 1.12 -26.77 -0.65
C LEU A 85 0.72 -28.23 -0.43
N SER A 86 0.40 -28.57 0.82
CA SER A 86 -0.23 -29.84 1.18
C SER A 86 -1.75 -29.77 1.07
N ALA A 87 -2.38 -30.93 0.82
CA ALA A 87 -3.83 -31.04 0.76
C ALA A 87 -4.53 -30.65 2.08
N ALA A 88 -3.87 -30.82 3.23
CA ALA A 88 -4.38 -30.39 4.53
C ALA A 88 -4.43 -28.86 4.64
N SER A 89 -3.31 -28.19 4.30
CA SER A 89 -3.19 -26.74 4.32
C SER A 89 -4.20 -26.06 3.38
N PHE A 90 -4.37 -26.60 2.17
CA PHE A 90 -5.39 -26.16 1.21
C PHE A 90 -6.80 -26.26 1.80
N ARG A 91 -7.15 -27.43 2.36
CA ARG A 91 -8.49 -27.69 2.94
C ARG A 91 -8.80 -26.72 4.07
N HIS A 92 -7.88 -26.49 4.98
CA HIS A 92 -8.17 -25.65 6.13
C HIS A 92 -8.16 -24.15 5.81
N SER A 93 -7.27 -23.70 4.93
CA SER A 93 -7.04 -22.28 4.69
C SER A 93 -7.89 -21.69 3.57
N LEU A 94 -8.29 -22.48 2.57
CA LEU A 94 -9.01 -22.00 1.38
C LEU A 94 -10.45 -22.50 1.27
N CYS A 95 -10.72 -23.76 1.62
CA CYS A 95 -12.05 -24.34 1.45
C CYS A 95 -13.10 -23.79 2.42
N SER A 96 -12.69 -23.10 3.49
CA SER A 96 -13.57 -22.41 4.43
C SER A 96 -14.12 -21.08 3.88
N HIS A 97 -13.54 -20.55 2.81
CA HIS A 97 -13.94 -19.28 2.20
C HIS A 97 -15.07 -19.44 1.18
N ARG A 98 -15.79 -18.35 0.91
CA ARG A 98 -16.80 -18.27 -0.16
C ARG A 98 -16.14 -17.85 -1.47
N LEU A 99 -15.39 -18.77 -2.07
CA LEU A 99 -14.66 -18.51 -3.31
C LEU A 99 -15.61 -18.37 -4.52
N LEU A 100 -15.30 -17.39 -5.37
CA LEU A 100 -15.86 -17.21 -6.70
C LEU A 100 -14.90 -17.73 -7.76
N GLU A 101 -13.60 -17.60 -7.52
CA GLU A 101 -12.53 -17.98 -8.45
C GLU A 101 -11.38 -18.63 -7.70
N LEU A 102 -10.88 -19.74 -8.24
CA LEU A 102 -9.66 -20.39 -7.77
C LEU A 102 -8.76 -20.71 -8.96
N ASN A 103 -7.54 -20.15 -8.92
CA ASN A 103 -6.45 -20.57 -9.79
C ASN A 103 -5.44 -21.40 -8.98
N ALA A 104 -5.50 -22.72 -9.19
CA ALA A 104 -4.62 -23.73 -8.61
C ALA A 104 -3.74 -24.40 -9.70
N SER A 105 -3.45 -23.70 -10.80
CA SER A 105 -2.59 -24.22 -11.85
C SER A 105 -1.16 -24.43 -11.34
N HIS A 106 -0.52 -25.52 -11.76
CA HIS A 106 0.87 -25.87 -11.42
C HIS A 106 1.19 -25.81 -9.92
N VAL A 107 0.21 -26.04 -9.05
CA VAL A 107 0.48 -26.17 -7.61
C VAL A 107 1.38 -27.38 -7.43
N LEU A 108 2.48 -27.18 -6.70
CA LEU A 108 3.53 -28.18 -6.49
C LEU A 108 3.29 -28.88 -5.13
N GLY A 109 3.57 -30.18 -5.04
CA GLY A 109 3.41 -30.98 -3.80
C GLY A 109 2.40 -32.11 -3.96
N ASP A 110 2.08 -32.81 -2.85
CA ASP A 110 1.21 -34.00 -2.84
C ASP A 110 -0.29 -33.69 -3.07
N ILE A 111 -0.66 -32.47 -3.45
CA ILE A 111 -2.06 -32.08 -3.67
C ILE A 111 -2.53 -32.53 -5.05
N THR A 112 -3.54 -33.39 -5.07
CA THR A 112 -4.13 -33.93 -6.30
C THR A 112 -5.34 -33.11 -6.77
N ILE A 113 -5.76 -33.28 -8.02
CA ILE A 113 -7.03 -32.72 -8.51
C ILE A 113 -8.20 -33.19 -7.63
N SER A 114 -8.18 -34.45 -7.21
CA SER A 114 -9.19 -35.03 -6.34
C SER A 114 -9.23 -34.40 -4.95
N ASP A 115 -8.07 -34.06 -4.36
CA ASP A 115 -8.01 -33.31 -3.10
C ASP A 115 -8.61 -31.92 -3.22
N ILE A 116 -8.33 -31.23 -4.33
CA ILE A 116 -8.90 -29.90 -4.62
C ILE A 116 -10.42 -30.01 -4.75
N LEU A 117 -10.92 -30.96 -5.53
CA LEU A 117 -12.35 -31.20 -5.72
C LEU A 117 -13.04 -31.61 -4.41
N GLN A 118 -12.44 -32.51 -3.63
CA GLN A 118 -12.98 -32.95 -2.34
C GLN A 118 -13.01 -31.80 -1.32
N GLY A 119 -11.96 -30.98 -1.28
CA GLY A 119 -11.88 -29.79 -0.43
C GLY A 119 -12.96 -28.77 -0.79
N LEU A 120 -13.05 -28.38 -2.05
CA LEU A 120 -14.05 -27.42 -2.52
C LEU A 120 -15.48 -27.92 -2.37
N SER A 121 -15.71 -29.20 -2.67
CA SER A 121 -17.02 -29.83 -2.51
C SER A 121 -17.39 -30.03 -1.04
N SER A 122 -16.46 -30.06 -0.09
CA SER A 122 -16.82 -30.13 1.34
C SER A 122 -17.63 -28.91 1.82
N ASN A 123 -17.47 -27.76 1.15
CA ASN A 123 -18.20 -26.53 1.47
C ASN A 123 -19.43 -26.34 0.55
N LEU A 124 -20.62 -26.48 1.14
CA LEU A 124 -21.92 -26.31 0.44
C LEU A 124 -22.06 -24.97 -0.29
N VAL A 125 -21.52 -23.89 0.26
CA VAL A 125 -21.58 -22.56 -0.35
C VAL A 125 -20.67 -22.52 -1.57
N CYS A 126 -19.47 -23.10 -1.47
CA CYS A 126 -18.48 -23.10 -2.54
C CYS A 126 -18.96 -23.88 -3.78
N ARG A 127 -19.73 -24.96 -3.59
CA ARG A 127 -20.36 -25.73 -4.69
C ARG A 127 -21.23 -24.86 -5.61
N GLN A 128 -21.88 -23.83 -5.06
CA GLN A 128 -22.77 -22.92 -5.80
C GLN A 128 -22.09 -21.61 -6.18
N SER A 129 -21.14 -21.12 -5.38
CA SER A 129 -20.51 -19.82 -5.60
C SER A 129 -19.32 -19.85 -6.55
N LEU A 130 -18.60 -20.97 -6.64
CA LEU A 130 -17.40 -21.07 -7.48
C LEU A 130 -17.78 -21.06 -8.96
N GLN A 131 -17.36 -20.02 -9.68
CA GLN A 131 -17.66 -19.81 -11.09
C GLN A 131 -16.48 -20.14 -12.00
N ARG A 132 -15.25 -19.96 -11.53
CA ARG A 132 -14.03 -20.25 -12.30
C ARG A 132 -13.06 -21.12 -11.51
N LEU A 133 -12.59 -22.19 -12.15
CA LEU A 133 -11.60 -23.10 -11.60
C LEU A 133 -10.52 -23.38 -12.65
N SER A 134 -9.27 -23.24 -12.25
CA SER A 134 -8.11 -23.63 -13.05
C SER A 134 -7.26 -24.60 -12.25
N VAL A 135 -7.07 -25.82 -12.77
CA VAL A 135 -6.23 -26.88 -12.18
C VAL A 135 -5.19 -27.38 -13.20
N SER A 136 -4.81 -26.51 -14.13
CA SER A 136 -3.91 -26.85 -15.23
C SER A 136 -2.54 -27.28 -14.73
N GLY A 137 -1.94 -28.34 -15.29
CA GLY A 137 -0.60 -28.79 -14.94
C GLY A 137 -0.47 -29.39 -13.53
N VAL A 138 -1.54 -29.98 -13.00
CA VAL A 138 -1.49 -30.76 -11.74
C VAL A 138 -1.30 -32.24 -12.09
N ASP A 139 -0.13 -32.78 -11.74
CA ASP A 139 0.42 -34.04 -12.26
C ASP A 139 -0.23 -35.33 -11.71
N HIS A 140 -1.09 -35.22 -10.70
CA HIS A 140 -1.66 -36.38 -10.01
C HIS A 140 -3.19 -36.33 -9.98
N PHE A 141 -3.81 -37.28 -10.68
CA PHE A 141 -5.23 -37.59 -10.56
C PHE A 141 -5.36 -38.93 -9.82
N CYS A 142 -5.71 -38.89 -8.53
CA CYS A 142 -5.92 -40.09 -7.73
C CYS A 142 -7.41 -40.26 -7.42
N ASP A 143 -7.93 -41.44 -7.73
CA ASP A 143 -9.21 -42.00 -7.29
C ASP A 143 -10.49 -41.59 -8.07
N VAL A 144 -11.34 -42.58 -8.34
CA VAL A 144 -12.56 -42.54 -9.20
C VAL A 144 -13.79 -42.03 -8.41
N SER A 145 -13.59 -41.64 -7.15
CA SER A 145 -14.68 -41.38 -6.19
C SER A 145 -15.19 -39.94 -6.16
N VAL A 146 -14.51 -38.97 -6.78
CA VAL A 146 -14.83 -37.53 -6.71
C VAL A 146 -15.06 -36.94 -8.11
N SER A 147 -16.20 -36.28 -8.30
CA SER A 147 -16.68 -35.78 -9.60
C SER A 147 -16.77 -34.25 -9.64
N PHE A 148 -16.38 -33.67 -10.78
CA PHE A 148 -16.52 -32.24 -11.09
C PHE A 148 -17.98 -31.79 -11.02
N ARG A 149 -18.94 -32.70 -11.31
CA ARG A 149 -20.38 -32.45 -11.21
C ARG A 149 -20.81 -31.92 -9.83
N THR A 150 -20.02 -32.12 -8.78
CA THR A 150 -20.31 -31.55 -7.46
C THR A 150 -20.25 -30.02 -7.41
N LEU A 151 -19.55 -29.38 -8.36
CA LEU A 151 -19.36 -27.92 -8.46
C LEU A 151 -20.37 -27.28 -9.42
N GLN A 152 -21.64 -27.25 -9.00
CA GLN A 152 -22.79 -26.84 -9.82
C GLN A 152 -22.76 -25.39 -10.33
N GLY A 153 -22.03 -24.50 -9.64
CA GLY A 153 -21.88 -23.08 -10.02
C GLY A 153 -20.88 -22.81 -11.15
N LEU A 154 -20.12 -23.82 -11.58
CA LEU A 154 -18.95 -23.64 -12.43
C LEU A 154 -19.34 -23.25 -13.87
N ARG A 155 -18.74 -22.15 -14.36
CA ARG A 155 -18.94 -21.61 -15.72
C ARG A 155 -17.70 -21.69 -16.59
N SER A 156 -16.51 -21.63 -15.99
CA SER A 156 -15.23 -21.73 -16.69
C SER A 156 -14.34 -22.72 -15.97
N LEU A 157 -13.80 -23.68 -16.73
CA LEU A 157 -12.91 -24.72 -16.24
C LEU A 157 -11.71 -24.86 -17.17
N SER A 158 -10.50 -24.76 -16.61
CA SER A 158 -9.28 -25.21 -17.29
C SER A 158 -8.70 -26.42 -16.55
N VAL A 159 -8.51 -27.49 -17.31
CA VAL A 159 -7.84 -28.72 -16.90
C VAL A 159 -6.67 -29.04 -17.83
N ALA A 160 -6.11 -28.00 -18.46
CA ALA A 160 -5.03 -28.15 -19.43
C ALA A 160 -3.81 -28.85 -18.82
N TRP A 161 -3.10 -29.67 -19.59
CA TRP A 161 -1.88 -30.37 -19.18
C TRP A 161 -2.09 -31.26 -17.95
N THR A 162 -3.23 -31.95 -17.88
CA THR A 162 -3.54 -32.92 -16.83
C THR A 162 -3.74 -34.32 -17.43
N PRO A 163 -3.53 -35.41 -16.67
CA PRO A 163 -3.66 -36.76 -17.20
C PRO A 163 -5.12 -37.21 -17.46
N LEU A 164 -6.09 -36.28 -17.49
CA LEU A 164 -7.51 -36.59 -17.67
C LEU A 164 -7.81 -37.29 -18.99
N ASP A 165 -8.73 -38.24 -18.93
CA ASP A 165 -9.16 -39.10 -20.03
C ASP A 165 -10.62 -38.82 -20.46
N ASP A 166 -11.14 -39.64 -21.36
CA ASP A 166 -12.51 -39.51 -21.90
C ASP A 166 -13.61 -39.70 -20.83
N SER A 167 -13.32 -40.43 -19.75
CA SER A 167 -14.27 -40.62 -18.63
C SER A 167 -14.43 -39.31 -17.86
N ALA A 168 -13.32 -38.65 -17.55
CA ALA A 168 -13.34 -37.34 -16.93
C ALA A 168 -14.01 -36.28 -17.81
N LEU A 169 -13.81 -36.33 -19.13
CA LEU A 169 -14.49 -35.41 -20.06
C LEU A 169 -16.02 -35.55 -19.96
N LYS A 170 -16.55 -36.79 -19.90
CA LYS A 170 -18.00 -37.03 -19.71
C LYS A 170 -18.51 -36.43 -18.40
N ASP A 171 -17.75 -36.56 -17.32
CA ASP A 171 -18.08 -35.97 -16.02
C ASP A 171 -18.12 -34.43 -16.08
N ILE A 172 -17.10 -33.81 -16.68
CA ILE A 172 -17.03 -32.35 -16.88
C ILE A 172 -18.20 -31.85 -17.73
N CYS A 173 -18.51 -32.54 -18.83
CA CYS A 173 -19.61 -32.19 -19.73
C CYS A 173 -21.00 -32.31 -19.08
N SER A 174 -21.11 -32.94 -17.90
CA SER A 174 -22.34 -33.00 -17.12
C SER A 174 -22.64 -31.74 -16.29
N LEU A 175 -21.70 -30.78 -16.23
CA LEU A 175 -21.87 -29.51 -15.51
C LEU A 175 -22.95 -28.63 -16.15
N PRO A 176 -23.92 -28.10 -15.37
CA PRO A 176 -25.10 -27.44 -15.93
C PRO A 176 -24.83 -26.04 -16.49
N LEU A 177 -23.83 -25.33 -15.96
CA LEU A 177 -23.55 -23.92 -16.26
C LEU A 177 -22.23 -23.70 -17.03
N LEU A 178 -21.56 -24.77 -17.46
CA LEU A 178 -20.25 -24.68 -18.10
C LEU A 178 -20.36 -24.00 -19.48
N GLU A 179 -19.69 -22.86 -19.64
CA GLU A 179 -19.67 -22.03 -20.85
C GLU A 179 -18.27 -21.96 -21.48
N SER A 180 -17.21 -22.21 -20.70
CA SER A 180 -15.82 -22.16 -21.15
C SER A 180 -15.06 -23.39 -20.65
N LEU A 181 -14.43 -24.10 -21.57
CA LEU A 181 -13.69 -25.32 -21.29
C LEU A 181 -12.33 -25.32 -21.99
N ASP A 182 -11.28 -25.58 -21.24
CA ASP A 182 -9.92 -25.77 -21.73
C ASP A 182 -9.41 -27.16 -21.34
N ILE A 183 -9.20 -28.01 -22.35
CA ILE A 183 -8.74 -29.40 -22.24
C ILE A 183 -7.40 -29.61 -22.96
N SER A 184 -6.64 -28.54 -23.13
CA SER A 184 -5.36 -28.56 -23.85
C SER A 184 -4.39 -29.58 -23.26
N GLY A 185 -3.63 -30.30 -24.08
CA GLY A 185 -2.58 -31.23 -23.60
C GLY A 185 -3.06 -32.36 -22.68
N THR A 186 -4.33 -32.76 -22.75
CA THR A 186 -4.89 -33.88 -21.98
C THR A 186 -4.82 -35.20 -22.76
N ASN A 187 -5.15 -36.33 -22.11
CA ASN A 187 -5.15 -37.67 -22.72
C ASN A 187 -6.47 -38.02 -23.43
N ILE A 188 -7.32 -37.03 -23.71
CA ILE A 188 -8.62 -37.21 -24.35
C ILE A 188 -8.43 -37.73 -25.78
N THR A 189 -9.14 -38.79 -26.11
CA THR A 189 -9.09 -39.45 -27.42
C THR A 189 -10.35 -39.24 -28.25
N ASP A 190 -11.48 -38.91 -27.61
CA ASP A 190 -12.79 -38.69 -28.24
C ASP A 190 -13.49 -37.43 -27.70
N LEU A 191 -13.86 -36.51 -28.60
CA LEU A 191 -14.55 -35.25 -28.28
C LEU A 191 -16.07 -35.36 -28.28
N THR A 192 -16.65 -36.50 -28.64
CA THR A 192 -18.11 -36.71 -28.67
C THR A 192 -18.85 -36.22 -27.41
N PRO A 193 -18.33 -36.37 -26.17
CA PRO A 193 -19.00 -35.85 -24.97
C PRO A 193 -19.27 -34.33 -24.98
N LEU A 194 -18.51 -33.54 -25.74
CA LEU A 194 -18.73 -32.09 -25.87
C LEU A 194 -20.11 -31.74 -26.42
N LEU A 195 -20.76 -32.67 -27.14
CA LEU A 195 -22.13 -32.50 -27.65
C LEU A 195 -23.16 -32.27 -26.53
N TRP A 196 -22.89 -32.70 -25.30
CA TRP A 196 -23.75 -32.42 -24.13
C TRP A 196 -23.77 -30.93 -23.75
N LEU A 197 -22.77 -30.16 -24.22
CA LEU A 197 -22.63 -28.73 -23.99
C LEU A 197 -23.07 -27.88 -25.20
N ARG A 198 -23.58 -28.48 -26.28
CA ARG A 198 -23.92 -27.80 -27.56
C ARG A 198 -24.79 -26.54 -27.44
N CYS A 199 -25.69 -26.50 -26.46
CA CYS A 199 -26.60 -25.37 -26.23
C CYS A 199 -26.04 -24.28 -25.30
N ARG A 200 -24.78 -24.39 -24.82
CA ARG A 200 -24.21 -23.45 -23.84
C ARG A 200 -22.71 -23.13 -24.00
N LEU A 201 -21.92 -24.02 -24.61
CA LEU A 201 -20.48 -23.82 -24.74
C LEU A 201 -20.17 -22.64 -25.67
N ARG A 202 -19.43 -21.66 -25.15
CA ARG A 202 -19.03 -20.43 -25.87
C ARG A 202 -17.54 -20.38 -26.15
N SER A 203 -16.72 -20.98 -25.29
CA SER A 203 -15.26 -21.00 -25.44
C SER A 203 -14.73 -22.42 -25.29
N LEU A 204 -13.93 -22.86 -26.27
CA LEU A 204 -13.30 -24.18 -26.28
C LEU A 204 -11.83 -24.06 -26.68
N THR A 205 -10.95 -24.60 -25.85
CA THR A 205 -9.51 -24.66 -26.10
C THR A 205 -9.05 -26.11 -26.17
N LEU A 206 -8.50 -26.47 -27.32
CA LEU A 206 -8.01 -27.81 -27.71
C LEU A 206 -6.52 -27.79 -28.05
N HIS A 207 -5.75 -26.89 -27.41
CA HIS A 207 -4.35 -26.70 -27.75
C HIS A 207 -3.53 -27.96 -27.45
N ALA A 208 -2.64 -28.37 -28.36
CA ALA A 208 -1.72 -29.50 -28.17
C ALA A 208 -2.40 -30.83 -27.76
N LEU A 209 -3.60 -31.13 -28.29
CA LEU A 209 -4.34 -32.36 -27.98
C LEU A 209 -3.80 -33.58 -28.75
N HIS A 210 -2.59 -34.03 -28.42
CA HIS A 210 -1.85 -35.04 -29.19
C HIS A 210 -2.46 -36.45 -29.17
N HIS A 211 -3.31 -36.77 -28.19
CA HIS A 211 -3.89 -38.10 -28.02
C HIS A 211 -5.24 -38.29 -28.72
N LEU A 212 -5.73 -37.28 -29.45
CA LEU A 212 -6.99 -37.33 -30.17
C LEU A 212 -6.95 -38.41 -31.29
N ARG A 213 -7.81 -39.44 -31.18
CA ARG A 213 -7.88 -40.59 -32.12
C ARG A 213 -9.15 -40.60 -32.96
N MET A 214 -9.68 -39.42 -33.29
CA MET A 214 -10.88 -39.28 -34.11
C MET A 214 -10.54 -39.21 -35.60
N ALA A 215 -11.39 -39.75 -36.47
CA ALA A 215 -11.30 -39.47 -37.90
C ALA A 215 -11.69 -38.01 -38.19
N VAL A 216 -11.20 -37.45 -39.31
CA VAL A 216 -11.46 -36.05 -39.70
C VAL A 216 -12.96 -35.75 -39.75
N ASN A 217 -13.77 -36.66 -40.29
CA ASN A 217 -15.22 -36.47 -40.41
C ASN A 217 -15.91 -36.46 -39.04
N ASP A 218 -15.49 -37.33 -38.11
CA ASP A 218 -16.07 -37.42 -36.78
C ASP A 218 -15.75 -36.15 -35.98
N PHE A 219 -14.50 -35.68 -36.04
CA PHE A 219 -14.10 -34.40 -35.46
C PHE A 219 -14.96 -33.23 -36.00
N LEU A 220 -15.10 -33.13 -37.32
CA LEU A 220 -15.90 -32.09 -37.95
C LEU A 220 -17.37 -32.18 -37.57
N SER A 221 -17.92 -33.40 -37.41
CA SER A 221 -19.31 -33.60 -36.98
C SER A 221 -19.55 -33.01 -35.59
N VAL A 222 -18.66 -33.30 -34.63
CA VAL A 222 -18.76 -32.77 -33.26
C VAL A 222 -18.65 -31.25 -33.24
N ILE A 223 -17.62 -30.70 -33.89
CA ILE A 223 -17.38 -29.25 -33.91
C ILE A 223 -18.54 -28.51 -34.60
N SER A 224 -19.14 -29.09 -35.64
CA SER A 224 -20.24 -28.44 -36.37
C SER A 224 -21.52 -28.23 -35.55
N GLU A 225 -21.75 -29.06 -34.53
CA GLU A 225 -22.90 -28.99 -33.64
C GLU A 225 -22.75 -27.92 -32.54
N LEU A 226 -21.53 -27.39 -32.31
CA LEU A 226 -21.24 -26.38 -31.30
C LEU A 226 -21.53 -24.95 -31.82
N GLN A 227 -22.78 -24.69 -32.21
CA GLN A 227 -23.16 -23.47 -32.95
C GLN A 227 -23.01 -22.15 -32.16
N LEU A 228 -22.99 -22.22 -30.82
CA LEU A 228 -22.84 -21.05 -29.94
C LEU A 228 -21.38 -20.67 -29.65
N LEU A 229 -20.42 -21.43 -30.18
CA LEU A 229 -19.01 -21.23 -29.93
C LEU A 229 -18.52 -19.89 -30.52
N THR A 230 -18.07 -18.98 -29.66
CA THR A 230 -17.51 -17.68 -30.03
C THR A 230 -15.98 -17.71 -30.05
N HIS A 231 -15.36 -18.60 -29.29
CA HIS A 231 -13.91 -18.78 -29.23
C HIS A 231 -13.55 -20.24 -29.48
N LEU A 232 -12.68 -20.48 -30.47
CA LEU A 232 -12.11 -21.80 -30.75
C LEU A 232 -10.60 -21.68 -30.85
N ASP A 233 -9.91 -22.47 -30.04
CA ASP A 233 -8.46 -22.63 -30.13
C ASP A 233 -8.14 -24.09 -30.45
N VAL A 234 -7.52 -24.32 -31.59
CA VAL A 234 -7.07 -25.63 -32.09
C VAL A 234 -5.58 -25.56 -32.43
N SER A 235 -4.86 -24.65 -31.80
CA SER A 235 -3.43 -24.42 -32.03
C SER A 235 -2.58 -25.61 -31.55
N ASN A 236 -1.37 -25.74 -32.07
CA ASN A 236 -0.50 -26.87 -31.74
C ASN A 236 0.95 -26.42 -31.55
N ASP A 237 1.60 -26.91 -30.50
CA ASP A 237 2.97 -26.55 -30.12
C ASP A 237 4.05 -27.28 -30.95
N GLN A 238 3.76 -28.46 -31.48
CA GLN A 238 4.77 -29.28 -32.18
C GLN A 238 5.24 -28.74 -33.54
N MET A 239 4.68 -27.64 -34.06
CA MET A 239 5.10 -26.99 -35.32
C MET A 239 5.34 -27.96 -36.49
N GLN A 240 4.56 -29.05 -36.54
CA GLN A 240 4.71 -30.17 -37.48
C GLN A 240 3.88 -29.98 -38.76
N THR A 241 4.26 -30.71 -39.81
CA THR A 241 3.44 -30.93 -40.99
C THR A 241 2.34 -31.95 -40.67
N GLY A 242 1.23 -31.44 -40.19
CA GLY A 242 -0.02 -32.13 -39.89
C GLY A 242 -1.11 -31.07 -39.82
N GLY A 243 -2.38 -31.43 -39.71
CA GLY A 243 -3.46 -30.42 -39.69
C GLY A 243 -4.43 -30.55 -40.86
N GLU A 244 -4.53 -31.74 -41.45
CA GLU A 244 -5.62 -32.05 -42.40
C GLU A 244 -7.00 -31.77 -41.79
N MET A 245 -7.20 -32.10 -40.51
CA MET A 245 -8.42 -31.76 -39.77
C MET A 245 -8.71 -30.27 -39.78
N ILE A 246 -7.72 -29.44 -39.44
CA ILE A 246 -7.88 -27.98 -39.36
C ILE A 246 -8.04 -27.38 -40.75
N ARG A 247 -7.31 -27.89 -41.76
CA ARG A 247 -7.47 -27.47 -43.15
C ARG A 247 -8.88 -27.76 -43.67
N LYS A 248 -9.42 -28.96 -43.38
CA LYS A 248 -10.79 -29.35 -43.75
C LYS A 248 -11.84 -28.54 -42.99
N LEU A 249 -11.57 -28.17 -41.73
CA LEU A 249 -12.39 -27.24 -40.96
C LEU A 249 -12.48 -25.87 -41.63
N LEU A 250 -11.33 -25.29 -42.02
CA LEU A 250 -11.26 -24.00 -42.71
C LEU A 250 -11.94 -24.00 -44.09
N GLN A 251 -12.04 -25.15 -44.76
CA GLN A 251 -12.76 -25.29 -46.03
C GLN A 251 -14.29 -25.26 -45.89
N LYS A 252 -14.84 -25.42 -44.68
CA LYS A 252 -16.29 -25.39 -44.44
C LYS A 252 -16.76 -23.94 -44.23
N THR A 253 -17.44 -23.38 -45.22
CA THR A 253 -17.88 -21.97 -45.19
C THR A 253 -18.89 -21.65 -44.08
N HIS A 254 -19.80 -22.58 -43.75
CA HIS A 254 -20.92 -22.34 -42.81
C HIS A 254 -20.75 -22.93 -41.40
N ILE A 255 -19.60 -23.52 -41.07
CA ILE A 255 -19.36 -24.12 -39.74
C ILE A 255 -19.15 -23.05 -38.66
N LEU A 256 -19.63 -23.22 -37.43
CA LEU A 256 -19.42 -22.26 -36.32
C LEU A 256 -19.81 -20.80 -36.68
N PRO A 257 -21.10 -20.49 -36.88
CA PRO A 257 -21.55 -19.17 -37.34
C PRO A 257 -21.35 -18.05 -36.31
N ALA A 258 -21.21 -18.37 -35.02
CA ALA A 258 -21.02 -17.41 -33.93
C ALA A 258 -19.55 -17.07 -33.64
N LEU A 259 -18.59 -17.69 -34.36
CA LEU A 259 -17.17 -17.58 -34.08
C LEU A 259 -16.66 -16.13 -34.23
N MET A 260 -15.91 -15.67 -33.23
CA MET A 260 -15.29 -14.34 -33.18
C MET A 260 -13.77 -14.41 -32.99
N ASP A 261 -13.26 -15.43 -32.32
CA ASP A 261 -11.84 -15.65 -32.10
C ASP A 261 -11.46 -17.06 -32.54
N LEU A 262 -10.47 -17.16 -33.41
CA LEU A 262 -9.96 -18.42 -33.92
C LEU A 262 -8.44 -18.48 -33.75
N ASP A 263 -7.94 -19.53 -33.12
CA ASP A 263 -6.51 -19.78 -33.04
C ASP A 263 -6.14 -21.09 -33.76
N VAL A 264 -5.30 -20.97 -34.78
CA VAL A 264 -4.78 -22.08 -35.58
C VAL A 264 -3.24 -22.07 -35.62
N SER A 265 -2.60 -21.39 -34.68
CA SER A 265 -1.15 -21.28 -34.61
C SER A 265 -0.44 -22.63 -34.53
N GLY A 266 0.77 -22.68 -35.10
CA GLY A 266 1.64 -23.87 -35.13
C GLY A 266 1.37 -24.88 -36.25
N TRP A 267 0.30 -24.71 -37.03
CA TRP A 267 0.03 -25.54 -38.20
C TRP A 267 0.64 -24.96 -39.48
N LYS A 268 1.89 -25.35 -39.79
CA LYS A 268 2.63 -24.87 -40.98
C LYS A 268 1.90 -25.10 -42.32
N GLY A 269 1.05 -26.13 -42.40
CA GLY A 269 0.29 -26.48 -43.61
C GLY A 269 -0.96 -25.63 -43.89
N ILE A 270 -1.20 -24.56 -43.13
CA ILE A 270 -2.30 -23.60 -43.35
C ILE A 270 -1.80 -22.46 -44.24
N SER A 271 -2.47 -22.24 -45.37
CA SER A 271 -2.17 -21.20 -46.36
C SER A 271 -3.17 -20.04 -46.28
N ASP A 272 -2.76 -18.89 -46.83
CA ASP A 272 -3.60 -17.69 -46.98
C ASP A 272 -4.95 -17.99 -47.62
N GLU A 273 -4.97 -18.82 -48.67
CA GLU A 273 -6.18 -19.11 -49.46
C GLU A 273 -7.26 -19.83 -48.63
N ALA A 274 -6.84 -20.82 -47.82
CA ALA A 274 -7.73 -21.56 -46.94
C ALA A 274 -8.33 -20.63 -45.87
N LEU A 275 -7.53 -19.72 -45.32
CA LEU A 275 -7.99 -18.79 -44.29
C LEU A 275 -8.87 -17.66 -44.86
N LYS A 276 -8.49 -17.08 -46.01
CA LYS A 276 -9.29 -16.05 -46.70
C LYS A 276 -10.70 -16.55 -47.02
N THR A 277 -10.81 -17.77 -47.54
CA THR A 277 -12.10 -18.39 -47.84
C THR A 277 -12.97 -18.54 -46.59
N PHE A 278 -12.36 -18.92 -45.47
CA PHE A 278 -13.05 -19.03 -44.19
C PHE A 278 -13.47 -17.66 -43.63
N LEU A 279 -12.64 -16.63 -43.73
CA LEU A 279 -12.90 -15.31 -43.14
C LEU A 279 -13.88 -14.46 -43.97
N LYS A 280 -13.94 -14.62 -45.31
CA LYS A 280 -14.78 -13.83 -46.22
C LYS A 280 -16.28 -13.81 -45.84
N GLY A 281 -16.77 -14.84 -45.15
CA GLY A 281 -18.15 -14.95 -44.67
C GLY A 281 -18.40 -14.47 -43.22
N ARG A 282 -17.37 -14.01 -42.49
CA ARG A 282 -17.43 -13.75 -41.04
C ARG A 282 -16.96 -12.34 -40.66
N THR A 283 -17.85 -11.36 -40.78
CA THR A 283 -17.56 -9.94 -40.49
C THR A 283 -17.43 -9.60 -39.00
N ARG A 284 -17.75 -10.53 -38.10
CA ARG A 284 -17.70 -10.35 -36.63
C ARG A 284 -16.38 -10.82 -36.00
N MET A 285 -15.43 -11.30 -36.80
CA MET A 285 -14.14 -11.76 -36.33
C MET A 285 -13.37 -10.63 -35.64
N ARG A 286 -12.79 -10.94 -34.47
CA ARG A 286 -12.04 -10.02 -33.62
C ARG A 286 -10.59 -10.45 -33.45
N PHE A 287 -10.30 -11.75 -33.56
CA PHE A 287 -8.95 -12.29 -33.41
C PHE A 287 -8.69 -13.47 -34.33
N VAL A 288 -7.47 -13.52 -34.87
CA VAL A 288 -6.91 -14.73 -35.48
C VAL A 288 -5.47 -14.99 -35.03
N GLY A 289 -5.22 -16.20 -34.54
CA GLY A 289 -3.87 -16.71 -34.23
C GLY A 289 -3.25 -17.44 -35.42
N LEU A 290 -2.14 -16.89 -35.94
CA LEU A 290 -1.42 -17.34 -37.14
C LEU A 290 0.08 -17.56 -36.94
N LEU A 291 0.61 -17.35 -35.73
CA LEU A 291 2.01 -17.64 -35.41
C LEU A 291 2.38 -19.07 -35.81
N ALA A 292 3.54 -19.26 -36.43
CA ALA A 292 4.05 -20.53 -36.95
C ALA A 292 3.15 -21.25 -37.98
N THR A 293 2.44 -20.47 -38.80
CA THR A 293 1.66 -20.97 -39.95
C THR A 293 2.21 -20.42 -41.27
N GLY A 294 1.87 -21.06 -42.40
CA GLY A 294 2.21 -20.52 -43.73
C GLY A 294 1.58 -19.15 -43.99
N ALA A 295 0.41 -18.89 -43.38
CA ALA A 295 -0.30 -17.62 -43.43
C ALA A 295 0.26 -16.53 -42.50
N GLY A 296 1.03 -16.90 -41.47
CA GLY A 296 1.56 -15.97 -40.47
C GLY A 296 2.70 -15.05 -40.96
N ARG A 297 3.19 -15.28 -42.19
CA ARG A 297 4.30 -14.54 -42.83
C ARG A 297 3.84 -13.60 -43.93
N SER A 298 2.59 -13.18 -43.89
CA SER A 298 2.00 -12.33 -44.92
C SER A 298 1.03 -11.34 -44.28
N ASP A 299 0.80 -10.22 -44.96
CA ASP A 299 -0.07 -9.14 -44.48
C ASP A 299 -1.45 -9.14 -45.14
N PHE A 300 -1.95 -10.28 -45.63
CA PHE A 300 -3.22 -10.27 -46.37
C PHE A 300 -4.44 -9.87 -45.54
N LEU A 301 -4.29 -9.75 -44.23
CA LEU A 301 -5.29 -9.23 -43.29
C LEU A 301 -5.07 -7.74 -42.94
N SER A 302 -4.06 -7.08 -43.52
CA SER A 302 -3.86 -5.64 -43.36
C SER A 302 -5.05 -4.86 -43.90
N GLY A 303 -5.60 -3.97 -43.06
CA GLY A 303 -6.73 -3.10 -43.41
C GLY A 303 -8.12 -3.57 -42.93
N GLU A 304 -8.26 -4.77 -42.36
CA GLU A 304 -9.52 -5.21 -41.74
C GLU A 304 -9.75 -4.50 -40.38
N ARG A 305 -10.58 -3.45 -40.38
CA ARG A 305 -10.86 -2.65 -39.19
C ARG A 305 -11.44 -3.53 -38.07
N ASN A 306 -10.75 -3.57 -36.93
CA ASN A 306 -11.04 -4.31 -35.68
C ASN A 306 -10.55 -5.77 -35.58
N LEU A 307 -9.87 -6.32 -36.59
CA LEU A 307 -9.27 -7.65 -36.50
C LEU A 307 -7.86 -7.59 -35.89
N LYS A 308 -7.64 -8.31 -34.79
CA LYS A 308 -6.29 -8.50 -34.21
C LYS A 308 -5.67 -9.79 -34.71
N VAL A 309 -4.44 -9.72 -35.22
CA VAL A 309 -3.72 -10.87 -35.75
C VAL A 309 -2.48 -11.12 -34.90
N ALA A 310 -2.34 -12.33 -34.35
CA ALA A 310 -1.10 -12.77 -33.72
C ALA A 310 -0.30 -13.59 -34.74
N GLY A 311 0.83 -13.06 -35.20
CA GLY A 311 1.61 -13.64 -36.31
C GLY A 311 3.07 -13.20 -36.29
N GLU A 312 3.81 -13.48 -37.38
CA GLU A 312 5.27 -13.28 -37.48
C GLU A 312 5.66 -12.15 -38.44
N TRP A 313 4.70 -11.57 -39.18
CA TRP A 313 5.00 -10.68 -40.30
C TRP A 313 5.57 -9.32 -39.88
N ASN A 314 4.99 -8.68 -38.85
CA ASN A 314 5.35 -7.32 -38.44
C ASN A 314 5.27 -7.12 -36.92
N LEU A 315 5.80 -5.99 -36.45
CA LEU A 315 5.86 -5.67 -35.03
C LEU A 315 4.47 -5.65 -34.32
N PRO A 316 3.39 -5.08 -34.89
CA PRO A 316 2.04 -5.21 -34.32
C PRO A 316 1.57 -6.66 -34.13
N GLN A 317 1.80 -7.53 -35.13
CA GLN A 317 1.43 -8.94 -35.05
C GLN A 317 2.25 -9.68 -33.98
N LEU A 318 3.55 -9.41 -33.91
CA LEU A 318 4.44 -9.97 -32.88
C LEU A 318 4.05 -9.48 -31.48
N CYS A 319 3.69 -8.20 -31.33
CA CYS A 319 3.21 -7.67 -30.06
C CYS A 319 1.90 -8.33 -29.62
N GLU A 320 0.97 -8.61 -30.54
CA GLU A 320 -0.25 -9.34 -30.20
C GLU A 320 0.06 -10.82 -29.87
N ALA A 321 1.01 -11.45 -30.57
CA ALA A 321 1.48 -12.80 -30.26
C ALA A 321 2.09 -12.89 -28.85
N LEU A 322 3.02 -11.99 -28.49
CA LEU A 322 3.60 -11.91 -27.13
C LEU A 322 2.52 -11.65 -26.06
N ARG A 323 1.49 -10.90 -26.40
CA ARG A 323 0.38 -10.58 -25.47
C ARG A 323 -0.54 -11.79 -25.24
N ARG A 324 -0.80 -12.59 -26.26
CA ARG A 324 -1.73 -13.74 -26.23
C ARG A 324 -1.07 -15.04 -25.80
N TYR A 325 0.15 -15.29 -26.23
CA TYR A 325 0.87 -16.56 -26.03
C TYR A 325 1.83 -16.53 -24.84
N ARG A 326 1.64 -15.60 -23.90
CA ARG A 326 2.52 -15.43 -22.73
C ARG A 326 2.78 -16.72 -21.95
N GLU A 327 1.77 -17.58 -21.83
CA GLU A 327 1.81 -18.81 -21.04
C GLU A 327 2.15 -20.06 -21.88
N ARG A 328 2.36 -19.90 -23.19
CA ARG A 328 2.64 -21.00 -24.14
C ARG A 328 4.10 -20.92 -24.55
N GLU A 329 4.93 -21.74 -23.89
CA GLU A 329 6.39 -21.71 -24.02
C GLU A 329 6.87 -21.70 -25.49
N SER A 330 6.41 -22.64 -26.30
CA SER A 330 6.81 -22.81 -27.70
C SER A 330 6.42 -21.62 -28.59
N PHE A 331 5.22 -21.08 -28.44
CA PHE A 331 4.77 -19.90 -29.18
C PHE A 331 5.42 -18.62 -28.69
N LEU A 332 5.62 -18.48 -27.38
CA LEU A 332 6.35 -17.34 -26.82
C LEU A 332 7.80 -17.32 -27.32
N GLN A 333 8.47 -18.48 -27.30
CA GLN A 333 9.82 -18.64 -27.84
C GLN A 333 9.88 -18.21 -29.31
N GLU A 334 8.98 -18.71 -30.17
CA GLU A 334 8.97 -18.34 -31.59
C GLU A 334 8.69 -16.85 -31.79
N ALA A 335 7.72 -16.29 -31.07
CA ALA A 335 7.41 -14.86 -31.14
C ALA A 335 8.59 -13.98 -30.70
N LEU A 336 9.31 -14.37 -29.64
CA LEU A 336 10.52 -13.68 -29.17
C LEU A 336 11.67 -13.83 -30.18
N LEU A 337 11.84 -15.00 -30.79
CA LEU A 337 12.86 -15.22 -31.81
C LEU A 337 12.60 -14.36 -33.06
N CYS A 338 11.34 -14.31 -33.53
CA CYS A 338 10.94 -13.46 -34.64
C CYS A 338 11.05 -11.97 -34.29
N LEU A 339 10.72 -11.58 -33.05
CA LEU A 339 10.94 -10.22 -32.56
C LEU A 339 12.43 -9.88 -32.55
N TYR A 340 13.29 -10.75 -32.01
CA TYR A 340 14.74 -10.53 -31.99
C TYR A 340 15.29 -10.26 -33.39
N LYS A 341 14.92 -11.07 -34.39
CA LYS A 341 15.29 -10.84 -35.79
C LYS A 341 14.82 -9.48 -36.30
N HIS A 342 13.56 -9.13 -36.02
CA HIS A 342 13.00 -7.84 -36.41
C HIS A 342 13.71 -6.64 -35.77
N LEU A 343 14.11 -6.77 -34.50
CA LEU A 343 14.88 -5.75 -33.76
C LEU A 343 16.32 -5.61 -34.28
N SER A 344 16.88 -6.66 -34.87
CA SER A 344 18.23 -6.62 -35.47
C SER A 344 18.25 -5.95 -36.85
N ASP A 345 17.13 -6.00 -37.58
CA ASP A 345 17.06 -5.53 -38.97
C ASP A 345 16.52 -4.09 -39.11
N VAL A 346 15.91 -3.52 -38.06
CA VAL A 346 15.19 -2.23 -38.13
C VAL A 346 15.48 -1.37 -36.91
N ASP A 347 15.82 -0.09 -37.14
CA ASP A 347 15.83 0.92 -36.08
C ASP A 347 14.39 1.29 -35.70
N ILE A 348 13.97 0.89 -34.51
CA ILE A 348 12.59 1.00 -34.02
C ILE A 348 12.41 2.10 -32.96
N GLY A 349 13.49 2.81 -32.59
CA GLY A 349 13.47 3.82 -31.52
C GLY A 349 13.05 3.25 -30.14
N CYS A 350 12.80 4.15 -29.18
CA CYS A 350 12.42 3.75 -27.82
C CYS A 350 11.00 3.14 -27.78
N ARG A 351 10.89 1.87 -27.33
CA ARG A 351 9.65 1.08 -27.33
C ARG A 351 9.36 0.44 -25.95
N PRO A 352 8.89 1.24 -24.97
CA PRO A 352 8.60 0.74 -23.63
C PRO A 352 7.43 -0.28 -23.63
N ASP A 353 6.50 -0.15 -24.57
CA ASP A 353 5.39 -1.09 -24.76
C ASP A 353 5.85 -2.49 -25.15
N VAL A 354 6.88 -2.59 -25.99
CA VAL A 354 7.47 -3.86 -26.44
C VAL A 354 8.32 -4.47 -25.34
N LEU A 355 9.19 -3.68 -24.69
CA LEU A 355 10.02 -4.15 -23.58
C LEU A 355 9.16 -4.75 -22.47
N LYS A 356 8.03 -4.12 -22.16
CA LYS A 356 7.05 -4.63 -21.20
C LYS A 356 6.49 -6.00 -21.58
N LEU A 357 6.15 -6.21 -22.87
CA LEU A 357 5.64 -7.50 -23.33
C LEU A 357 6.71 -8.59 -23.24
N VAL A 358 7.94 -8.29 -23.64
CA VAL A 358 9.10 -9.19 -23.52
C VAL A 358 9.32 -9.58 -22.06
N TYR A 359 9.40 -8.59 -21.15
CA TYR A 359 9.55 -8.81 -19.72
C TYR A 359 8.44 -9.71 -19.15
N LEU A 360 7.18 -9.45 -19.48
CA LEU A 360 6.07 -10.26 -19.00
C LEU A 360 6.12 -11.70 -19.51
N GLY A 361 6.59 -11.91 -20.74
CA GLY A 361 6.84 -13.24 -21.30
C GLY A 361 7.97 -13.98 -20.57
N MET A 362 9.12 -13.32 -20.39
CA MET A 362 10.24 -13.87 -19.63
C MET A 362 9.83 -14.22 -18.19
N LYS A 363 9.06 -13.35 -17.53
CA LYS A 363 8.57 -13.59 -16.17
C LYS A 363 7.70 -14.85 -16.08
N ALA A 364 6.83 -15.08 -17.06
CA ALA A 364 5.96 -16.27 -17.08
C ALA A 364 6.76 -17.58 -17.20
N HIS A 365 7.90 -17.57 -17.91
CA HIS A 365 8.75 -18.74 -18.14
C HIS A 365 10.18 -18.51 -17.62
N SER A 366 10.31 -18.20 -16.32
CA SER A 366 11.60 -17.87 -15.68
C SER A 366 12.64 -19.00 -15.63
N ARG A 367 12.21 -20.25 -15.86
CA ARG A 367 13.04 -21.47 -15.86
C ARG A 367 13.17 -22.13 -17.24
N CYS A 368 12.55 -21.57 -18.28
CA CYS A 368 12.70 -22.06 -19.63
C CYS A 368 13.93 -21.42 -20.30
N VAL A 369 14.91 -22.25 -20.66
CA VAL A 369 16.15 -21.78 -21.31
C VAL A 369 15.84 -21.06 -22.62
N SER A 370 15.01 -21.64 -23.49
CA SER A 370 14.79 -21.12 -24.84
C SER A 370 14.09 -19.76 -24.85
N VAL A 371 13.09 -19.56 -23.98
CA VAL A 371 12.43 -18.26 -23.79
C VAL A 371 13.40 -17.23 -23.24
N GLN A 372 14.24 -17.60 -22.28
CA GLN A 372 15.16 -16.67 -21.63
C GLN A 372 16.32 -16.27 -22.56
N VAL A 373 16.79 -17.16 -23.43
CA VAL A 373 17.78 -16.83 -24.48
C VAL A 373 17.24 -15.75 -25.42
N SER A 374 16.06 -15.97 -26.03
CA SER A 374 15.49 -15.01 -26.97
C SER A 374 15.01 -13.73 -26.28
N GLY A 375 14.38 -13.85 -25.12
CA GLY A 375 13.87 -12.71 -24.35
C GLY A 375 14.99 -11.79 -23.87
N SER A 376 16.07 -12.33 -23.30
CA SER A 376 17.21 -11.52 -22.85
C SER A 376 17.92 -10.80 -24.01
N ALA A 377 17.97 -11.42 -25.19
CA ALA A 377 18.48 -10.78 -26.40
C ALA A 377 17.60 -9.59 -26.83
N CYS A 378 16.27 -9.76 -26.79
CA CYS A 378 15.33 -8.65 -27.03
C CYS A 378 15.50 -7.53 -25.98
N VAL A 379 15.65 -7.87 -24.69
CA VAL A 379 15.87 -6.86 -23.63
C VAL A 379 17.12 -6.05 -23.90
N PHE A 380 18.25 -6.70 -24.22
CA PHE A 380 19.48 -6.00 -24.57
C PHE A 380 19.28 -5.05 -25.76
N ASN A 381 18.71 -5.53 -26.87
CA ASN A 381 18.47 -4.70 -28.05
C ASN A 381 17.51 -3.53 -27.79
N LEU A 382 16.53 -3.70 -26.89
CA LEU A 382 15.58 -2.64 -26.53
C LEU A 382 16.16 -1.64 -25.54
N THR A 383 17.27 -1.95 -24.87
CA THR A 383 17.86 -1.11 -23.80
C THR A 383 19.25 -0.55 -24.16
N SER A 384 19.75 -0.83 -25.36
CA SER A 384 21.05 -0.35 -25.86
C SER A 384 20.99 1.10 -26.39
N LEU A 385 22.16 1.73 -26.60
CA LEU A 385 22.35 2.99 -27.37
C LEU A 385 21.35 4.12 -27.03
N GLU A 386 21.36 4.60 -25.78
CA GLU A 386 20.49 5.70 -25.27
C GLU A 386 18.98 5.38 -25.18
N LEU A 387 18.51 4.23 -25.70
CA LEU A 387 17.08 3.86 -25.65
C LEU A 387 16.55 3.73 -24.23
N ALA A 388 17.40 3.30 -23.29
CA ALA A 388 17.05 3.20 -21.88
C ALA A 388 16.69 4.55 -21.25
N GLU A 389 17.24 5.67 -21.75
CA GLU A 389 16.96 7.01 -21.20
C GLU A 389 15.52 7.46 -21.47
N GLY A 390 14.93 6.97 -22.56
CA GLY A 390 13.54 7.23 -22.93
C GLY A 390 12.52 6.35 -22.20
N MET A 391 12.93 5.50 -21.24
CA MET A 391 12.07 4.53 -20.57
C MET A 391 11.74 4.91 -19.12
N SER A 392 10.64 4.38 -18.59
CA SER A 392 10.29 4.58 -17.18
C SER A 392 11.25 3.81 -16.26
N GLN A 393 11.76 4.47 -15.23
CA GLN A 393 12.65 3.86 -14.23
C GLN A 393 12.01 2.66 -13.52
N SER A 394 10.68 2.64 -13.36
CA SER A 394 9.95 1.53 -12.77
C SER A 394 9.96 0.28 -13.66
N LEU A 395 9.76 0.45 -14.97
CA LEU A 395 9.83 -0.66 -15.93
C LEU A 395 11.26 -1.22 -15.99
N LEU A 396 12.26 -0.34 -16.11
CA LEU A 396 13.67 -0.74 -16.09
C LEU A 396 14.01 -1.46 -14.78
N GLY A 397 13.59 -0.96 -13.63
CA GLY A 397 13.86 -1.62 -12.33
C GLY A 397 13.26 -3.03 -12.23
N ASN A 398 12.08 -3.25 -12.78
CA ASN A 398 11.47 -4.58 -12.86
C ASN A 398 12.21 -5.52 -13.81
N VAL A 399 12.63 -5.00 -14.98
CA VAL A 399 13.46 -5.74 -15.94
C VAL A 399 14.79 -6.13 -15.30
N MET A 400 15.47 -5.21 -14.62
CA MET A 400 16.75 -5.48 -13.95
C MET A 400 16.62 -6.55 -12.87
N ARG A 401 15.59 -6.48 -12.02
CA ARG A 401 15.33 -7.53 -11.02
C ARG A 401 15.14 -8.90 -11.67
N HIS A 402 14.47 -8.96 -12.82
CA HIS A 402 14.28 -10.20 -13.56
C HIS A 402 15.56 -10.68 -14.24
N ILE A 403 16.34 -9.80 -14.85
CA ILE A 403 17.64 -10.14 -15.46
C ILE A 403 18.60 -10.76 -14.43
N ILE A 404 18.68 -10.17 -13.23
CA ILE A 404 19.47 -10.72 -12.12
C ILE A 404 18.95 -12.12 -11.72
N THR A 405 17.63 -12.29 -11.66
CA THR A 405 17.01 -13.60 -11.39
C THR A 405 17.31 -14.61 -12.51
N THR A 406 17.31 -14.19 -13.77
CA THR A 406 17.63 -15.02 -14.92
C THR A 406 19.09 -15.46 -14.87
N MET A 407 20.04 -14.57 -14.55
CA MET A 407 21.45 -14.94 -14.38
C MET A 407 21.63 -16.03 -13.31
N ARG A 408 20.90 -15.90 -12.18
CA ARG A 408 20.92 -16.90 -11.10
C ARG A 408 20.32 -18.24 -11.50
N ASN A 409 19.26 -18.24 -12.31
CA ASN A 409 18.58 -19.46 -12.73
C ASN A 409 19.37 -20.26 -13.78
N PHE A 410 20.24 -19.60 -14.56
CA PHE A 410 21.02 -20.23 -15.65
C PHE A 410 22.52 -19.87 -15.59
N PRO A 411 23.23 -20.24 -14.51
CA PRO A 411 24.64 -19.86 -14.32
C PRO A 411 25.55 -20.40 -15.43
N ASP A 412 25.27 -21.60 -15.94
CA ASP A 412 26.12 -22.28 -16.94
C ASP A 412 25.77 -21.92 -18.40
N HIS A 413 24.71 -21.15 -18.63
CA HIS A 413 24.23 -20.87 -19.98
C HIS A 413 24.88 -19.61 -20.58
N LYS A 414 26.01 -19.81 -21.26
CA LYS A 414 26.86 -18.74 -21.84
C LYS A 414 26.10 -17.61 -22.54
N GLN A 415 25.14 -17.93 -23.43
CA GLN A 415 24.42 -16.90 -24.21
C GLN A 415 23.50 -16.04 -23.33
N ILE A 416 22.88 -16.61 -22.30
CA ILE A 416 22.00 -15.87 -21.38
C ILE A 416 22.87 -14.92 -20.55
N GLN A 417 23.96 -15.46 -19.98
CA GLN A 417 24.92 -14.66 -19.22
C GLN A 417 25.44 -13.48 -20.05
N LYS A 418 25.86 -13.73 -21.30
CA LYS A 418 26.31 -12.68 -22.23
C LYS A 418 25.24 -11.59 -22.43
N ASN A 419 24.01 -11.95 -22.76
CA ASN A 419 22.92 -10.98 -23.00
C ASN A 419 22.60 -10.15 -21.73
N CYS A 420 22.56 -10.80 -20.57
CA CYS A 420 22.30 -10.15 -19.29
C CYS A 420 23.42 -9.19 -18.88
N LEU A 421 24.68 -9.60 -19.03
CA LEU A 421 25.85 -8.77 -18.74
C LEU A 421 25.91 -7.54 -19.67
N LEU A 422 25.62 -7.72 -20.96
CA LEU A 422 25.55 -6.61 -21.91
C LEU A 422 24.48 -5.57 -21.53
N THR A 423 23.37 -6.00 -20.92
CA THR A 423 22.34 -5.09 -20.39
C THR A 423 22.84 -4.36 -19.13
N LEU A 424 23.59 -5.05 -18.25
CA LEU A 424 24.22 -4.49 -17.06
C LEU A 424 25.37 -3.52 -17.36
N CYS A 425 25.90 -3.49 -18.58
CA CYS A 425 26.91 -2.50 -19.01
C CYS A 425 26.35 -1.08 -19.19
N SER A 426 25.03 -0.88 -19.13
CA SER A 426 24.42 0.43 -19.34
C SER A 426 24.64 1.37 -18.14
N ASN A 427 25.52 2.37 -18.31
CA ASN A 427 25.81 3.38 -17.28
C ASN A 427 24.55 4.09 -16.78
N TYR A 428 23.62 4.42 -17.69
CA TYR A 428 22.34 5.05 -17.32
C TYR A 428 21.52 4.16 -16.37
N ILE A 429 21.42 2.86 -16.66
CA ILE A 429 20.67 1.91 -15.83
C ILE A 429 21.30 1.81 -14.44
N LEU A 430 22.62 1.69 -14.36
CA LEU A 430 23.32 1.56 -13.07
C LEU A 430 23.18 2.82 -12.20
N ASP A 431 23.17 4.00 -12.82
CA ASP A 431 23.15 5.30 -12.13
C ASP A 431 21.73 5.72 -11.71
N VAL A 432 20.75 5.54 -12.59
CA VAL A 432 19.42 6.15 -12.44
C VAL A 432 18.35 5.16 -11.96
N VAL A 433 18.50 3.86 -12.26
CA VAL A 433 17.46 2.86 -11.97
C VAL A 433 17.67 2.24 -10.58
N SER A 434 16.60 2.18 -9.78
CA SER A 434 16.65 1.52 -8.46
C SER A 434 16.46 0.00 -8.58
N PHE A 435 17.50 -0.77 -8.29
CA PHE A 435 17.45 -2.23 -8.16
C PHE A 435 18.51 -2.72 -7.15
N ASN A 436 18.49 -4.01 -6.79
CA ASN A 436 19.45 -4.58 -5.83
C ASN A 436 20.82 -4.75 -6.52
N ARG A 437 21.70 -3.76 -6.35
CA ARG A 437 23.05 -3.75 -6.95
C ARG A 437 23.96 -4.78 -6.28
N CYS A 438 23.80 -5.01 -4.98
CA CYS A 438 24.51 -6.05 -4.24
C CYS A 438 24.30 -7.44 -4.86
N GLU A 439 23.04 -7.82 -5.10
CA GLU A 439 22.71 -9.11 -5.72
C GLU A 439 23.21 -9.16 -7.18
N ALA A 440 23.12 -8.05 -7.92
CA ALA A 440 23.70 -7.99 -9.27
C ALA A 440 25.21 -8.26 -9.26
N ALA A 441 25.96 -7.59 -8.37
CA ALA A 441 27.40 -7.78 -8.21
C ALA A 441 27.73 -9.23 -7.85
N LYS A 442 26.97 -9.83 -6.92
CA LYS A 442 27.10 -11.24 -6.54
C LYS A 442 26.92 -12.16 -7.75
N GLN A 443 25.87 -11.97 -8.57
CA GLN A 443 25.64 -12.81 -9.74
C GLN A 443 26.72 -12.63 -10.81
N VAL A 444 27.26 -11.42 -11.02
CA VAL A 444 28.35 -11.18 -11.97
C VAL A 444 29.66 -11.82 -11.50
N MET A 445 29.98 -11.73 -10.20
CA MET A 445 31.14 -12.41 -9.62
C MET A 445 31.01 -13.93 -9.75
N MET A 446 29.84 -14.50 -9.44
CA MET A 446 29.58 -15.93 -9.66
C MET A 446 29.72 -16.34 -11.12
N CYS A 447 29.32 -15.47 -12.06
CA CYS A 447 29.47 -15.70 -13.50
C CYS A 447 30.94 -15.67 -13.93
N LEU A 448 31.75 -14.74 -13.41
CA LEU A 448 33.20 -14.69 -13.62
C LEU A 448 33.88 -15.99 -13.16
N ILE A 449 33.47 -16.50 -11.98
CA ILE A 449 34.02 -17.70 -11.36
C ILE A 449 33.66 -18.96 -12.14
N SER A 450 32.41 -19.09 -12.57
CA SER A 450 31.87 -20.34 -13.11
C SER A 450 32.17 -20.55 -14.61
N ASN A 451 32.63 -19.52 -15.32
CA ASN A 451 32.82 -19.58 -16.77
C ASN A 451 34.30 -19.53 -17.17
N HIS A 452 34.72 -20.42 -18.06
CA HIS A 452 36.08 -20.47 -18.64
C HIS A 452 36.22 -19.74 -19.99
N ASP A 453 35.18 -19.02 -20.41
CA ASP A 453 35.17 -18.30 -21.69
C ASP A 453 35.80 -16.91 -21.52
N GLU A 454 36.95 -16.66 -22.18
CA GLU A 454 37.69 -15.40 -22.02
C GLU A 454 36.85 -14.16 -22.37
N THR A 455 35.95 -14.26 -23.35
CA THR A 455 35.10 -13.12 -23.73
C THR A 455 34.07 -12.79 -22.65
N LEU A 456 33.51 -13.82 -22.02
CA LEU A 456 32.54 -13.66 -20.94
C LEU A 456 33.22 -13.20 -19.65
N GLN A 457 34.40 -13.75 -19.32
CA GLN A 457 35.19 -13.32 -18.18
C GLN A 457 35.61 -11.85 -18.29
N SER A 458 36.04 -11.41 -19.48
CA SER A 458 36.38 -10.01 -19.76
C SER A 458 35.17 -9.08 -19.58
N LEU A 459 33.99 -9.51 -20.03
CA LEU A 459 32.74 -8.78 -19.83
C LEU A 459 32.34 -8.70 -18.35
N CYS A 460 32.45 -9.80 -17.60
CA CYS A 460 32.20 -9.82 -16.16
C CYS A 460 33.15 -8.88 -15.41
N ALA A 461 34.45 -8.93 -15.70
CA ALA A 461 35.45 -8.06 -15.08
C ALA A 461 35.11 -6.58 -15.32
N SER A 462 34.72 -6.22 -16.55
CA SER A 462 34.31 -4.87 -16.90
C SER A 462 33.06 -4.42 -16.14
N VAL A 463 32.04 -5.29 -16.04
CA VAL A 463 30.79 -4.98 -15.31
C VAL A 463 31.02 -4.87 -13.81
N ILE A 464 31.87 -5.72 -13.22
CA ILE A 464 32.19 -5.68 -11.78
C ILE A 464 32.84 -4.35 -11.40
N VAL A 465 33.82 -3.88 -12.18
CA VAL A 465 34.49 -2.58 -11.91
C VAL A 465 33.47 -1.45 -11.85
N VAL A 466 32.55 -1.40 -12.81
CA VAL A 466 31.50 -0.38 -12.84
C VAL A 466 30.53 -0.56 -11.68
N LEU A 467 30.07 -1.77 -11.38
CA LEU A 467 29.13 -2.04 -10.28
C LEU A 467 29.72 -1.71 -8.92
N MET A 468 30.97 -2.11 -8.64
CA MET A 468 31.63 -1.86 -7.35
C MET A 468 31.73 -0.36 -7.03
N SER A 469 31.98 0.47 -8.05
CA SER A 469 32.01 1.94 -7.88
C SER A 469 30.66 2.57 -7.50
N ARG A 470 29.56 1.80 -7.57
CA ARG A 470 28.18 2.26 -7.34
C ARG A 470 27.46 1.55 -6.18
N LEU A 471 28.16 0.71 -5.42
CA LEU A 471 27.64 0.06 -4.21
C LEU A 471 27.75 0.97 -2.98
N SER A 472 26.80 0.85 -2.05
CA SER A 472 26.90 1.48 -0.72
C SER A 472 27.73 0.64 0.25
N GLN A 473 28.22 1.25 1.33
CA GLN A 473 29.07 0.56 2.31
C GLN A 473 28.39 -0.65 2.97
N GLU A 474 27.09 -0.57 3.22
CA GLU A 474 26.30 -1.68 3.78
C GLU A 474 26.20 -2.87 2.80
N GLU A 475 26.07 -2.58 1.50
CA GLU A 475 26.06 -3.60 0.43
C GLU A 475 27.44 -4.25 0.26
N ILE A 476 28.52 -3.46 0.28
CA ILE A 476 29.90 -3.98 0.22
C ILE A 476 30.17 -4.90 1.42
N THR A 477 29.73 -4.52 2.61
CA THR A 477 29.85 -5.35 3.83
C THR A 477 29.09 -6.68 3.68
N GLN A 478 27.90 -6.65 3.10
CA GLN A 478 27.11 -7.86 2.86
C GLN A 478 27.80 -8.82 1.87
N LEU A 479 28.35 -8.30 0.77
CA LEU A 479 29.13 -9.10 -0.18
C LEU A 479 30.42 -9.63 0.45
N GLY A 480 31.12 -8.80 1.23
CA GLY A 480 32.36 -9.12 1.90
C GLY A 480 32.25 -10.23 2.96
N ALA A 481 31.05 -10.46 3.50
CA ALA A 481 30.79 -11.54 4.46
C ALA A 481 30.67 -12.94 3.83
N GLU A 482 30.73 -13.06 2.51
CA GLU A 482 30.60 -14.33 1.79
C GLU A 482 31.99 -14.91 1.48
N GLU A 483 32.54 -15.73 2.39
CA GLU A 483 33.87 -16.37 2.26
C GLU A 483 34.12 -17.00 0.88
N PHE A 484 33.11 -17.65 0.32
CA PHE A 484 33.19 -18.30 -1.00
C PHE A 484 33.60 -17.33 -2.11
N ILE A 485 33.10 -16.08 -2.09
CA ILE A 485 33.42 -15.07 -3.12
C ILE A 485 34.90 -14.70 -3.03
N MET A 486 35.40 -14.42 -1.82
CA MET A 486 36.80 -14.06 -1.58
C MET A 486 37.75 -15.15 -2.09
N LYS A 487 37.50 -16.41 -1.70
CA LYS A 487 38.31 -17.57 -2.11
C LYS A 487 38.46 -17.70 -3.61
N HIS A 488 37.37 -17.51 -4.36
CA HIS A 488 37.38 -17.72 -5.81
C HIS A 488 37.96 -16.54 -6.58
N LEU A 489 37.76 -15.30 -6.11
CA LEU A 489 38.42 -14.14 -6.72
C LEU A 489 39.95 -14.25 -6.58
N LEU A 490 40.45 -14.68 -5.42
CA LEU A 490 41.88 -14.98 -5.22
C LEU A 490 42.37 -16.09 -6.16
N HIS A 491 41.57 -17.14 -6.36
CA HIS A 491 41.89 -18.20 -7.32
C HIS A 491 42.00 -17.67 -8.77
N VAL A 492 41.11 -16.77 -9.18
CA VAL A 492 41.18 -16.13 -10.52
C VAL A 492 42.46 -15.29 -10.65
N VAL A 493 42.83 -14.52 -9.62
CA VAL A 493 44.08 -13.76 -9.59
C VAL A 493 45.29 -14.70 -9.72
N GLN A 494 45.34 -15.77 -8.92
CA GLN A 494 46.41 -16.77 -8.97
C GLN A 494 46.53 -17.43 -10.35
N GLN A 495 45.39 -17.84 -10.92
CA GLN A 495 45.35 -18.45 -12.26
C GLN A 495 45.90 -17.49 -13.32
N LYS A 496 45.46 -16.23 -13.32
CA LYS A 496 45.88 -15.23 -14.32
C LYS A 496 47.33 -14.79 -14.13
N ALA A 497 47.78 -14.62 -12.89
CA ALA A 497 49.17 -14.31 -12.59
C ALA A 497 50.12 -15.44 -13.06
N SER A 498 49.74 -16.71 -12.89
CA SER A 498 50.54 -17.86 -13.36
C SER A 498 50.73 -17.91 -14.87
N MET A 499 49.85 -17.27 -15.65
CA MET A 499 49.95 -17.16 -17.11
C MET A 499 50.88 -16.02 -17.55
N GLY A 500 51.34 -15.16 -16.63
CA GLY A 500 52.20 -14.01 -16.93
C GLY A 500 51.53 -12.92 -17.78
N LEU A 501 50.20 -12.96 -17.93
CA LEU A 501 49.44 -12.04 -18.77
C LEU A 501 48.80 -10.94 -17.93
N MET A 502 49.08 -9.69 -18.29
CA MET A 502 48.41 -8.50 -17.79
C MET A 502 47.15 -8.23 -18.63
N ASP A 503 46.05 -8.92 -18.31
CA ASP A 503 44.76 -8.75 -18.99
C ASP A 503 43.75 -7.94 -18.15
N ASN A 504 42.69 -7.46 -18.81
CA ASN A 504 41.61 -6.72 -18.16
C ASN A 504 40.91 -7.54 -17.06
N ILE A 505 41.05 -8.87 -17.08
CA ILE A 505 40.45 -9.78 -16.09
C ILE A 505 41.24 -9.70 -14.79
N LEU A 506 42.58 -9.80 -14.84
CA LEU A 506 43.44 -9.63 -13.67
C LEU A 506 43.24 -8.25 -13.04
N GLU A 507 43.27 -7.19 -13.84
CA GLU A 507 43.11 -5.82 -13.33
C GLU A 507 41.72 -5.57 -12.73
N GLY A 508 40.66 -6.06 -13.38
CA GLY A 508 39.30 -5.96 -12.86
C GLY A 508 39.08 -6.77 -11.57
N THR A 509 39.69 -7.96 -11.48
CA THR A 509 39.59 -8.82 -10.30
C THR A 509 40.31 -8.22 -9.09
N LEU A 510 41.51 -7.65 -9.29
CA LEU A 510 42.24 -6.93 -8.25
C LEU A 510 41.47 -5.68 -7.77
N THR A 511 40.82 -4.97 -8.68
CA THR A 511 39.98 -3.81 -8.34
C THR A 511 38.77 -4.22 -7.51
N ALA A 512 38.14 -5.35 -7.85
CA ALA A 512 37.01 -5.90 -7.10
C ALA A 512 37.42 -6.32 -5.68
N LEU A 513 38.56 -7.00 -5.54
CA LEU A 513 39.11 -7.41 -4.25
C LEU A 513 39.43 -6.20 -3.38
N TRP A 514 40.10 -5.18 -3.92
CA TRP A 514 40.39 -3.94 -3.20
C TRP A 514 39.10 -3.28 -2.68
N GLY A 515 38.10 -3.07 -3.54
CA GLY A 515 36.82 -2.49 -3.13
C GLY A 515 36.01 -3.34 -2.15
N LEU A 516 36.12 -4.68 -2.20
CA LEU A 516 35.43 -5.58 -1.27
C LEU A 516 36.00 -5.51 0.15
N THR A 517 37.29 -5.21 0.29
CA THR A 517 38.00 -5.12 1.58
C THR A 517 37.92 -3.73 2.23
N ASP A 518 37.39 -2.74 1.54
CA ASP A 518 37.32 -1.36 2.01
C ASP A 518 36.30 -1.21 3.16
N GLU A 519 36.78 -0.85 4.36
CA GLU A 519 35.99 -0.75 5.60
C GLU A 519 35.13 -2.01 5.95
N THR A 520 35.54 -3.22 5.54
CA THR A 520 34.77 -4.46 5.70
C THR A 520 35.52 -5.55 6.47
N HIS A 521 35.30 -5.62 7.78
CA HIS A 521 35.96 -6.59 8.65
C HIS A 521 35.80 -8.08 8.23
N PRO A 522 34.61 -8.57 7.82
CA PRO A 522 34.47 -9.95 7.34
C PRO A 522 35.31 -10.26 6.10
N ALA A 523 35.40 -9.33 5.14
CA ALA A 523 36.14 -9.52 3.90
C ALA A 523 37.65 -9.61 4.18
N CYS A 524 38.19 -8.71 4.99
CA CYS A 524 39.60 -8.72 5.40
C CYS A 524 39.96 -10.02 6.14
N THR A 525 39.06 -10.52 6.99
CA THR A 525 39.24 -11.79 7.69
C THR A 525 39.26 -12.97 6.71
N HIS A 526 38.31 -13.03 5.78
CA HIS A 526 38.24 -14.09 4.78
C HIS A 526 39.42 -14.06 3.81
N PHE A 527 39.94 -12.88 3.47
CA PHE A 527 41.15 -12.75 2.64
C PHE A 527 42.33 -13.49 3.26
N LEU A 528 42.57 -13.31 4.57
CA LEU A 528 43.64 -14.00 5.30
C LEU A 528 43.37 -15.50 5.44
N GLN A 529 42.14 -15.90 5.77
CA GLN A 529 41.73 -17.30 5.87
C GLN A 529 41.89 -18.08 4.56
N CYS A 530 41.79 -17.40 3.42
CA CYS A 530 41.93 -17.97 2.08
C CYS A 530 43.38 -17.91 1.53
N GLU A 531 44.39 -17.76 2.39
CA GLU A 531 45.81 -17.66 2.01
C GLU A 531 46.11 -16.49 1.05
N GLY A 532 45.29 -15.43 1.08
CA GLY A 532 45.43 -14.28 0.19
C GLY A 532 46.73 -13.50 0.39
N LEU A 533 47.28 -13.49 1.60
CA LEU A 533 48.53 -12.79 1.93
C LEU A 533 49.74 -13.40 1.19
N GLU A 534 49.84 -14.72 1.13
CA GLU A 534 50.92 -15.43 0.43
C GLU A 534 50.87 -15.13 -1.07
N LEU A 535 49.68 -15.22 -1.67
CA LEU A 535 49.47 -14.85 -3.07
C LEU A 535 49.85 -13.39 -3.33
N TYR A 536 49.45 -12.46 -2.45
CA TYR A 536 49.75 -11.04 -2.64
C TYR A 536 51.24 -10.71 -2.47
N LYS A 537 51.99 -11.45 -1.65
CA LYS A 537 53.46 -11.37 -1.60
C LYS A 537 54.08 -11.73 -2.95
N GLU A 538 53.69 -12.89 -3.52
CA GLU A 538 54.17 -13.32 -4.85
C GLU A 538 53.84 -12.29 -5.95
N LEU A 539 52.65 -11.67 -5.88
CA LEU A 539 52.24 -10.65 -6.85
C LEU A 539 53.05 -9.35 -6.72
N LEU A 540 53.38 -8.90 -5.50
CA LEU A 540 54.24 -7.73 -5.30
C LEU A 540 55.63 -7.94 -5.90
N GLU A 541 56.20 -9.14 -5.75
CA GLU A 541 57.48 -9.51 -6.37
C GLU A 541 57.39 -9.60 -7.89
N THR A 542 56.32 -10.21 -8.40
CA THR A 542 56.13 -10.44 -9.85
C THR A 542 55.86 -9.13 -10.60
N TYR A 543 55.09 -8.21 -10.01
CA TYR A 543 54.61 -6.99 -10.65
C TYR A 543 55.24 -5.70 -10.11
N TYR A 544 56.41 -5.78 -9.48
CA TYR A 544 57.14 -4.65 -8.87
C TYR A 544 57.43 -3.45 -9.82
N LEU A 545 57.39 -3.66 -11.14
CA LEU A 545 57.56 -2.62 -12.16
C LEU A 545 56.25 -2.02 -12.68
N ASN A 546 55.09 -2.48 -12.21
CA ASN A 546 53.79 -2.05 -12.72
C ASN A 546 52.99 -1.25 -11.68
N PRO A 547 53.04 0.09 -11.71
CA PRO A 547 52.36 0.94 -10.73
C PRO A 547 50.84 0.73 -10.66
N SER A 548 50.17 0.41 -11.77
CA SER A 548 48.70 0.22 -11.78
C SER A 548 48.26 -1.00 -10.97
N VAL A 549 49.05 -2.08 -11.05
CA VAL A 549 48.81 -3.33 -10.31
C VAL A 549 49.20 -3.17 -8.86
N LEU A 550 50.38 -2.58 -8.60
CA LEU A 550 50.88 -2.33 -7.26
C LEU A 550 49.91 -1.49 -6.42
N LYS A 551 49.30 -0.45 -6.99
CA LYS A 551 48.27 0.35 -6.30
C LYS A 551 47.11 -0.49 -5.79
N LYS A 552 46.62 -1.44 -6.59
CA LYS A 552 45.47 -2.28 -6.23
C LYS A 552 45.85 -3.33 -5.18
N ILE A 553 47.03 -3.92 -5.30
CA ILE A 553 47.56 -4.89 -4.33
C ILE A 553 47.79 -4.22 -2.97
N LEU A 554 48.51 -3.10 -2.96
CA LEU A 554 48.82 -2.34 -1.75
C LEU A 554 47.55 -1.72 -1.14
N GLY A 555 46.59 -1.31 -1.96
CA GLY A 555 45.30 -0.81 -1.52
C GLY A 555 44.55 -1.82 -0.66
N LEU A 556 44.44 -3.07 -1.12
CA LEU A 556 43.84 -4.14 -0.34
C LEU A 556 44.62 -4.41 0.95
N LEU A 557 45.95 -4.55 0.86
CA LEU A 557 46.78 -4.83 2.04
C LEU A 557 46.64 -3.72 3.10
N ASN A 558 46.60 -2.46 2.66
CA ASN A 558 46.35 -1.33 3.55
C ASN A 558 45.00 -1.46 4.26
N ASN A 559 43.92 -1.79 3.55
CA ASN A 559 42.60 -2.01 4.15
C ASN A 559 42.60 -3.13 5.19
N VAL A 560 43.32 -4.23 4.95
CA VAL A 560 43.47 -5.32 5.94
C VAL A 560 44.28 -4.85 7.15
N SER A 561 45.31 -4.04 6.95
CA SER A 561 46.16 -3.52 8.03
C SER A 561 45.43 -2.58 9.00
N GLU A 562 44.38 -1.91 8.55
CA GLU A 562 43.58 -1.03 9.40
C GLU A 562 42.86 -1.81 10.52
N MET A 563 42.54 -3.10 10.30
CA MET A 563 41.86 -3.98 11.25
C MET A 563 42.83 -4.46 12.36
N GLU A 564 42.68 -3.91 13.57
CA GLU A 564 43.62 -4.12 14.68
C GLU A 564 43.86 -5.59 15.05
N ASP A 565 42.81 -6.41 15.04
CA ASP A 565 42.85 -7.82 15.40
C ASP A 565 43.48 -8.73 14.32
N LEU A 566 43.59 -8.23 13.09
CA LEU A 566 44.21 -8.95 11.96
C LEU A 566 45.71 -8.62 11.79
N ARG A 567 46.20 -7.51 12.36
CA ARG A 567 47.59 -7.01 12.16
C ARG A 567 48.66 -8.03 12.52
N VAL A 568 48.44 -8.88 13.52
CA VAL A 568 49.41 -9.92 13.93
C VAL A 568 49.68 -10.92 12.80
N GLN A 569 48.68 -11.21 11.96
CA GLN A 569 48.82 -12.10 10.81
C GLN A 569 49.54 -11.44 9.64
N LEU A 570 49.69 -10.11 9.65
CA LEU A 570 50.39 -9.33 8.62
C LEU A 570 51.87 -9.07 8.97
N MET A 571 52.31 -9.44 10.17
CA MET A 571 53.69 -9.26 10.64
C MET A 571 54.61 -10.34 10.06
N ASP A 572 54.89 -10.21 8.77
CA ASP A 572 55.78 -11.05 7.98
C ASP A 572 57.03 -10.24 7.60
N GLU A 573 58.22 -10.74 7.95
CA GLU A 573 59.47 -10.00 7.78
C GLU A 573 59.79 -9.69 6.30
N GLU A 574 59.51 -10.63 5.40
CA GLU A 574 59.75 -10.49 3.95
C GLU A 574 58.82 -9.43 3.36
N LEU A 575 57.54 -9.46 3.71
CA LEU A 575 56.56 -8.45 3.29
C LEU A 575 56.92 -7.04 3.77
N LEU A 576 57.32 -6.90 5.05
CA LEU A 576 57.65 -5.59 5.61
C LEU A 576 58.91 -5.00 4.96
N GLN A 577 59.91 -5.82 4.65
CA GLN A 577 61.10 -5.40 3.91
C GLN A 577 60.74 -4.97 2.48
N LEU A 578 59.86 -5.70 1.79
CA LEU A 578 59.40 -5.35 0.46
C LEU A 578 58.63 -4.02 0.44
N LEU A 579 57.79 -3.77 1.45
CA LEU A 579 57.05 -2.50 1.60
C LEU A 579 57.96 -1.31 1.91
N LEU A 580 59.05 -1.53 2.65
CA LEU A 580 60.08 -0.49 2.90
C LEU A 580 60.77 -0.05 1.61
N ILE A 581 60.95 -0.96 0.64
CA ILE A 581 61.47 -0.65 -0.70
C ILE A 581 60.42 0.12 -1.51
N LEU A 582 59.15 -0.33 -1.48
CA LEU A 582 58.05 0.29 -2.24
C LEU A 582 57.72 1.71 -1.74
N MET A 583 58.01 2.01 -0.47
CA MET A 583 57.86 3.36 0.09
C MET A 583 58.82 4.38 -0.53
N GLU A 584 59.94 3.94 -1.12
CA GLU A 584 60.96 4.80 -1.75
C GLU A 584 60.73 5.01 -3.27
N VAL A 585 59.69 4.38 -3.84
CA VAL A 585 59.34 4.52 -5.26
C VAL A 585 58.77 5.91 -5.53
N GLN A 586 59.11 6.51 -6.68
CA GLN A 586 58.67 7.87 -7.05
C GLN A 586 57.14 8.02 -7.25
N GLU A 587 56.40 6.92 -7.37
CA GLU A 587 54.96 6.94 -7.54
C GLU A 587 54.26 7.20 -6.20
N VAL A 588 53.71 8.40 -6.04
CA VAL A 588 53.16 8.93 -4.78
C VAL A 588 52.12 8.00 -4.14
N GLU A 589 51.19 7.44 -4.92
CA GLU A 589 50.13 6.58 -4.38
C GLU A 589 50.66 5.22 -3.89
N VAL A 590 51.67 4.66 -4.56
CA VAL A 590 52.30 3.39 -4.14
C VAL A 590 53.07 3.59 -2.84
N SER A 591 53.84 4.67 -2.76
CA SER A 591 54.58 5.06 -1.55
C SER A 591 53.63 5.36 -0.38
N TYR A 592 52.52 6.04 -0.63
CA TYR A 592 51.48 6.35 0.36
C TYR A 592 50.81 5.10 0.95
N LEU A 593 50.37 4.17 0.09
CA LEU A 593 49.70 2.93 0.53
C LEU A 593 50.67 2.00 1.28
N ALA A 594 51.92 1.89 0.83
CA ALA A 594 52.96 1.15 1.54
C ALA A 594 53.25 1.76 2.92
N GLY A 595 53.35 3.10 3.00
CA GLY A 595 53.53 3.81 4.27
C GLY A 595 52.33 3.66 5.22
N GLY A 596 51.10 3.70 4.72
CA GLY A 596 49.88 3.48 5.49
C GLY A 596 49.84 2.10 6.15
N PHE A 597 50.15 1.06 5.38
CA PHE A 597 50.27 -0.31 5.91
C PHE A 597 51.31 -0.40 7.03
N LEU A 598 52.52 0.11 6.78
CA LEU A 598 53.62 0.08 7.75
C LEU A 598 53.26 0.83 9.03
N ALA A 599 52.56 1.96 8.94
CA ALA A 599 52.09 2.72 10.09
C ALA A 599 51.03 1.97 10.90
N ASN A 600 50.07 1.32 10.23
CA ASN A 600 49.03 0.53 10.87
C ASN A 600 49.61 -0.67 11.62
N VAL A 601 50.52 -1.44 11.00
CA VAL A 601 51.14 -2.62 11.62
C VAL A 601 52.05 -2.22 12.80
N THR A 602 52.81 -1.11 12.69
CA THR A 602 53.70 -0.64 13.76
C THR A 602 53.01 0.06 14.93
N SER A 603 51.76 0.53 14.75
CA SER A 603 50.96 1.20 15.79
C SER A 603 50.25 0.26 16.77
N GLY A 604 50.22 -1.05 16.51
CA GLY A 604 49.55 -2.05 17.35
C GLY A 604 50.23 -2.30 18.71
N SER A 605 49.45 -2.77 19.69
CA SER A 605 49.90 -3.08 21.05
C SER A 605 50.75 -4.37 21.17
N THR A 606 50.69 -5.24 20.16
CA THR A 606 51.43 -6.52 20.09
C THR A 606 52.32 -6.57 18.85
N TRP A 607 53.64 -6.61 19.03
CA TRP A 607 54.66 -6.79 17.98
C TRP A 607 55.43 -8.08 18.22
N ASN A 608 55.53 -8.94 17.20
CA ASN A 608 56.09 -10.31 17.32
C ASN A 608 57.35 -10.56 16.47
N LEU A 609 57.86 -9.56 15.75
CA LEU A 609 59.10 -9.62 14.96
C LEU A 609 60.27 -8.94 15.68
N ASP A 610 61.46 -8.94 15.06
CA ASP A 610 62.61 -8.22 15.62
C ASP A 610 62.29 -6.73 15.84
N MET A 611 62.67 -6.24 17.02
CA MET A 611 62.51 -4.83 17.37
C MET A 611 63.40 -3.93 16.53
N THR A 612 64.52 -4.43 15.98
CA THR A 612 65.38 -3.65 15.07
C THR A 612 64.60 -3.20 13.82
N LEU A 613 63.84 -4.12 13.20
CA LEU A 613 62.97 -3.85 12.06
C LEU A 613 61.87 -2.84 12.42
N ARG A 614 61.27 -2.93 13.61
CA ARG A 614 60.29 -1.94 14.08
C ARG A 614 60.87 -0.53 14.15
N HIS A 615 62.09 -0.40 14.66
CA HIS A 615 62.77 0.89 14.76
C HIS A 615 63.14 1.44 13.39
N GLU A 616 63.55 0.60 12.45
CA GLU A 616 63.80 0.99 11.06
C GLU A 616 62.54 1.53 10.39
N ILE A 617 61.41 0.80 10.49
CA ILE A 617 60.13 1.23 9.92
C ILE A 617 59.68 2.56 10.52
N LEU A 618 59.70 2.68 11.85
CA LEU A 618 59.32 3.92 12.54
C LEU A 618 60.22 5.09 12.16
N SER A 619 61.53 4.88 12.03
CA SER A 619 62.47 5.91 11.58
C SER A 619 62.15 6.39 10.17
N LYS A 620 61.80 5.47 9.25
CA LYS A 620 61.45 5.85 7.87
C LYS A 620 60.08 6.53 7.77
N LEU A 621 59.09 6.07 8.54
CA LEU A 621 57.77 6.71 8.63
C LEU A 621 57.85 8.12 9.23
N ASP A 622 58.72 8.33 10.23
CA ASP A 622 58.94 9.63 10.84
C ASP A 622 59.51 10.62 9.81
N THR A 623 60.51 10.20 9.01
CA THR A 623 61.01 11.00 7.88
C THR A 623 59.96 11.29 6.80
N ALA A 624 58.97 10.40 6.61
CA ALA A 624 57.88 10.60 5.66
C ALA A 624 56.74 11.50 6.21
N SER A 625 56.49 11.46 7.53
CA SER A 625 55.45 12.22 8.23
C SER A 625 55.69 13.74 8.26
N THR A 626 56.95 14.15 8.14
CA THR A 626 57.35 15.56 8.03
C THR A 626 56.97 16.21 6.70
N ILE A 627 56.39 15.47 5.74
CA ILE A 627 56.17 15.95 4.37
C ILE A 627 54.67 16.13 3.98
N SER A 628 53.66 15.67 4.74
CA SER A 628 52.25 16.02 4.40
C SER A 628 51.21 15.95 5.55
N SER A 629 50.14 16.73 5.43
CA SER A 629 49.32 17.38 6.48
C SER A 629 48.23 16.55 7.21
N PRO A 630 47.67 17.02 8.36
CA PRO A 630 47.07 16.19 9.41
C PRO A 630 45.54 16.30 9.53
N LYS A 631 44.77 15.21 9.35
CA LYS A 631 43.39 15.04 9.88
C LYS A 631 42.89 13.58 9.86
N SER A 632 43.30 12.71 10.79
CA SER A 632 42.63 11.38 10.91
C SER A 632 42.98 10.56 12.17
N LEU A 633 43.46 11.16 13.27
CA LEU A 633 43.88 10.39 14.46
C LEU A 633 43.28 10.88 15.78
N SER A 634 42.05 11.43 15.75
CA SER A 634 41.31 11.75 16.99
C SER A 634 39.97 11.02 17.13
N ALA A 635 39.65 10.05 16.27
CA ALA A 635 38.33 9.39 16.26
C ALA A 635 38.34 7.93 16.73
N ILE A 636 39.49 7.33 16.99
CA ILE A 636 39.59 5.87 17.16
C ILE A 636 39.36 5.39 18.61
N CYS A 637 39.43 6.25 19.63
CA CYS A 637 39.56 5.76 21.01
C CYS A 637 38.29 5.79 21.90
N SER A 638 37.05 5.58 21.40
CA SER A 638 35.89 5.72 22.34
C SER A 638 34.63 4.86 22.18
N ALA A 639 34.66 3.64 21.64
CA ALA A 639 33.48 2.76 21.76
C ALA A 639 33.75 1.25 21.57
N ALA A 640 34.23 0.54 22.59
CA ALA A 640 34.27 -0.93 22.57
C ALA A 640 34.09 -1.55 23.97
N LEU A 641 32.84 -1.65 24.47
CA LEU A 641 32.40 -2.54 25.57
C LEU A 641 30.87 -2.71 25.41
N GLY A 642 30.20 -3.86 25.38
CA GLY A 642 30.54 -5.27 25.52
C GLY A 642 29.25 -6.10 25.30
N SER A 643 29.38 -7.41 25.02
CA SER A 643 28.28 -8.32 24.67
C SER A 643 28.23 -9.56 25.60
N LEU A 644 27.26 -10.46 25.31
CA LEU A 644 26.99 -11.81 25.86
C LEU A 644 26.08 -11.89 27.12
N GLY A 645 25.15 -12.85 27.30
CA GLY A 645 24.72 -14.03 26.53
C GLY A 645 23.95 -15.04 27.40
N HIS A 646 22.81 -15.56 26.90
CA HIS A 646 22.39 -16.98 26.87
C HIS A 646 21.93 -17.76 28.13
N GLN A 647 20.71 -18.34 28.12
CA GLN A 647 20.46 -19.81 28.11
C GLN A 647 19.00 -20.26 28.45
N THR A 648 18.59 -21.26 27.66
CA THR A 648 17.76 -22.46 27.93
C THR A 648 16.24 -22.45 28.18
N HIS A 649 15.64 -23.08 27.16
CA HIS A 649 14.36 -23.74 26.98
C HIS A 649 14.08 -24.89 27.98
N LEU A 650 12.82 -25.35 28.00
CA LEU A 650 12.33 -26.65 28.53
C LEU A 650 11.89 -26.74 30.00
N HIS A 651 10.86 -25.96 30.37
CA HIS A 651 10.01 -26.32 31.53
C HIS A 651 8.50 -26.12 31.30
N THR A 652 8.06 -25.93 30.04
CA THR A 652 6.79 -25.25 29.74
C THR A 652 5.77 -26.06 28.94
N GLN A 653 5.87 -27.39 28.83
CA GLN A 653 4.90 -28.17 28.03
C GLN A 653 3.77 -28.81 28.84
N SER A 654 3.96 -29.08 30.14
CA SER A 654 2.88 -29.51 31.05
C SER A 654 2.01 -28.36 31.55
N ARG A 655 2.43 -27.12 31.27
CA ARG A 655 1.76 -25.86 31.62
C ARG A 655 0.68 -25.50 30.58
N GLY A 656 0.92 -25.77 29.29
CA GLY A 656 0.04 -25.40 28.18
C GLY A 656 -1.39 -25.96 28.24
N LYS A 657 -1.57 -27.22 28.65
CA LYS A 657 -2.91 -27.82 28.76
C LYS A 657 -3.76 -27.22 29.88
N ARG A 658 -3.12 -26.68 30.92
CA ARG A 658 -3.76 -25.91 32.00
C ARG A 658 -3.95 -24.44 31.60
N GLU A 659 -3.04 -23.90 30.79
CA GLU A 659 -3.10 -22.54 30.27
C GLU A 659 -4.16 -22.34 29.18
N VAL A 660 -4.61 -23.36 28.44
CA VAL A 660 -5.70 -23.21 27.44
C VAL A 660 -7.09 -23.10 28.07
N SER A 661 -7.37 -23.90 29.10
CA SER A 661 -8.62 -23.77 29.89
C SER A 661 -8.62 -22.48 30.71
N LYS A 662 -7.46 -22.15 31.31
CA LYS A 662 -7.24 -20.81 31.84
C LYS A 662 -7.37 -19.76 30.75
N ALA A 663 -6.90 -19.91 29.52
CA ALA A 663 -6.94 -18.86 28.48
C ALA A 663 -8.36 -18.50 28.05
N LYS A 664 -9.32 -19.44 28.05
CA LYS A 664 -10.75 -19.13 27.83
C LYS A 664 -11.39 -18.42 29.03
N GLN A 665 -11.14 -18.93 30.24
CA GLN A 665 -11.56 -18.27 31.48
C GLN A 665 -10.92 -16.87 31.60
N LYS A 666 -9.65 -16.77 31.25
CA LYS A 666 -8.77 -15.61 31.20
C LYS A 666 -9.14 -14.69 30.05
N ALA A 667 -9.70 -15.14 28.93
CA ALA A 667 -10.21 -14.25 27.89
C ALA A 667 -11.52 -13.57 28.33
N TYR A 668 -12.39 -14.28 29.06
CA TYR A 668 -13.55 -13.68 29.72
C TYR A 668 -13.12 -12.81 30.90
N GLU A 669 -12.21 -13.26 31.75
CA GLU A 669 -11.63 -12.47 32.83
C GLU A 669 -10.80 -11.30 32.29
N GLU A 670 -10.11 -11.40 31.15
CA GLU A 670 -9.37 -10.32 30.48
C GLU A 670 -10.34 -9.36 29.81
N LEU A 671 -11.47 -9.81 29.27
CA LEU A 671 -12.57 -8.92 28.90
C LEU A 671 -13.07 -8.19 30.15
N TYR A 672 -13.31 -8.88 31.26
CA TYR A 672 -13.76 -8.29 32.52
C TYR A 672 -12.70 -7.40 33.19
N THR A 673 -11.41 -7.70 33.04
CA THR A 673 -10.25 -6.95 33.54
C THR A 673 -9.96 -5.75 32.64
N ARG A 674 -10.10 -5.88 31.31
CA ARG A 674 -10.08 -4.75 30.36
C ARG A 674 -11.26 -3.81 30.59
N LEU A 675 -12.43 -4.32 31.00
CA LEU A 675 -13.54 -3.46 31.44
C LEU A 675 -13.21 -2.70 32.73
N ASP A 676 -12.20 -3.10 33.53
CA ASP A 676 -11.61 -2.32 34.64
C ASP A 676 -10.57 -1.28 34.17
N THR A 677 -10.10 -1.32 32.93
CA THR A 677 -9.20 -0.30 32.39
C THR A 677 -10.00 0.85 31.76
N ARG A 678 -9.35 2.02 31.60
CA ARG A 678 -9.93 3.22 30.95
C ARG A 678 -10.33 2.96 29.47
N GLU A 679 -9.83 1.88 28.88
CA GLU A 679 -10.09 1.48 27.50
C GLU A 679 -11.39 0.67 27.38
N GLY A 680 -11.67 -0.27 28.28
CA GLY A 680 -12.91 -1.06 28.25
C GLY A 680 -14.19 -0.26 28.50
N GLN A 681 -14.11 0.90 29.16
CA GLN A 681 -15.23 1.85 29.24
C GLN A 681 -15.70 2.32 27.85
N LYS A 682 -14.78 2.45 26.88
CA LYS A 682 -15.12 2.85 25.49
C LYS A 682 -15.80 1.72 24.73
N ASP A 683 -15.42 0.48 24.98
CA ASP A 683 -16.04 -0.70 24.35
C ASP A 683 -17.48 -0.86 24.82
N LEU A 684 -17.74 -0.63 26.11
CA LEU A 684 -19.09 -0.54 26.68
C LEU A 684 -19.95 0.52 26.00
N TYR A 685 -19.40 1.73 25.82
CA TYR A 685 -20.10 2.81 25.11
C TYR A 685 -20.35 2.47 23.63
N ARG A 686 -19.42 1.76 22.98
CA ARG A 686 -19.57 1.30 21.59
C ARG A 686 -20.69 0.27 21.46
N LEU A 687 -20.71 -0.74 22.35
CA LEU A 687 -21.76 -1.76 22.42
C LEU A 687 -23.14 -1.14 22.68
N ALA A 688 -23.22 -0.17 23.60
CA ALA A 688 -24.44 0.59 23.87
C ALA A 688 -24.93 1.35 22.62
N ARG A 689 -24.02 2.03 21.90
CA ARG A 689 -24.37 2.74 20.64
C ARG A 689 -24.72 1.82 19.48
N GLN A 690 -24.18 0.60 19.45
CA GLN A 690 -24.53 -0.39 18.45
C GLN A 690 -25.95 -0.90 18.71
N ARG A 691 -26.26 -1.29 19.94
CA ARG A 691 -27.63 -1.65 20.34
C ARG A 691 -28.64 -0.52 20.13
N ASP A 692 -28.27 0.73 20.41
CA ASP A 692 -29.11 1.92 20.11
C ASP A 692 -29.33 2.12 18.61
N ARG A 693 -28.41 1.70 17.74
CA ARG A 693 -28.62 1.70 16.28
C ARG A 693 -29.53 0.55 15.87
N ASP A 694 -29.31 -0.64 16.42
CA ASP A 694 -30.08 -1.84 16.09
C ASP A 694 -31.55 -1.71 16.52
N GLY A 695 -31.82 -0.95 17.60
CA GLY A 695 -33.17 -0.68 18.12
C GLY A 695 -33.91 0.52 17.52
N LYS A 696 -33.39 1.17 16.47
CA LYS A 696 -34.10 2.25 15.76
C LYS A 696 -34.93 1.69 14.61
N ASP A 697 -36.19 2.12 14.50
CA ASP A 697 -37.13 1.72 13.44
C ASP A 697 -36.63 2.04 12.03
N VAL A 698 -35.82 3.09 11.89
CA VAL A 698 -35.18 3.48 10.62
C VAL A 698 -33.67 3.41 10.79
N GLN A 699 -33.07 2.32 10.34
CA GLN A 699 -31.61 2.13 10.34
C GLN A 699 -30.96 2.70 9.07
N GLN A 700 -31.67 2.67 7.94
CA GLN A 700 -31.22 3.16 6.65
C GLN A 700 -32.37 3.85 5.92
N VAL A 701 -32.10 5.04 5.38
CA VAL A 701 -33.08 5.84 4.66
C VAL A 701 -32.86 5.61 3.18
N ARG A 702 -33.73 4.79 2.59
CA ARG A 702 -33.66 4.38 1.17
C ARG A 702 -34.48 5.28 0.22
N VAL A 703 -35.29 6.17 0.77
CA VAL A 703 -36.13 7.11 0.01
C VAL A 703 -35.93 8.53 0.54
N ILE A 704 -35.86 9.51 -0.35
CA ILE A 704 -35.66 10.93 -0.02
C ILE A 704 -36.56 11.81 -0.88
N LYS A 705 -36.84 13.03 -0.44
CA LYS A 705 -37.66 13.99 -1.20
C LYS A 705 -36.84 14.79 -2.21
N ASP A 706 -37.44 15.07 -3.36
CA ASP A 706 -36.94 16.06 -4.31
C ASP A 706 -37.19 17.50 -3.82
N ARG A 707 -36.90 18.49 -4.67
CA ARG A 707 -37.09 19.92 -4.34
C ARG A 707 -38.56 20.31 -4.18
N ASP A 708 -39.47 19.62 -4.86
CA ASP A 708 -40.91 19.88 -4.85
C ASP A 708 -41.62 19.10 -3.72
N GLY A 709 -40.86 18.39 -2.88
CA GLY A 709 -41.36 17.62 -1.75
C GLY A 709 -41.90 16.22 -2.12
N ARG A 710 -41.72 15.77 -3.37
CA ARG A 710 -42.14 14.44 -3.83
C ARG A 710 -41.11 13.40 -3.43
N VAL A 711 -41.58 12.23 -2.99
CA VAL A 711 -40.71 11.14 -2.52
C VAL A 711 -40.14 10.38 -3.70
N LEU A 712 -38.81 10.33 -3.78
CA LEU A 712 -38.05 9.55 -4.75
C LEU A 712 -37.87 8.12 -4.26
N THR A 713 -38.21 7.15 -5.11
CA THR A 713 -38.19 5.71 -4.78
C THR A 713 -37.17 4.91 -5.59
N SER A 714 -36.74 5.40 -6.75
CA SER A 714 -35.70 4.72 -7.55
C SER A 714 -34.30 5.01 -7.01
N GLU A 715 -33.45 3.97 -6.97
CA GLU A 715 -32.09 4.07 -6.43
C GLU A 715 -31.28 5.15 -7.15
N GLU A 716 -31.36 5.23 -8.48
CA GLU A 716 -30.68 6.25 -9.28
C GLU A 716 -31.12 7.68 -8.94
N SER A 717 -32.43 7.92 -8.78
CA SER A 717 -32.94 9.26 -8.45
C SER A 717 -32.58 9.66 -7.02
N VAL A 718 -32.56 8.71 -6.08
CA VAL A 718 -32.10 8.92 -4.71
C VAL A 718 -30.60 9.25 -4.69
N GLN A 719 -29.78 8.52 -5.45
CA GLN A 719 -28.35 8.83 -5.59
C GLN A 719 -28.12 10.21 -6.20
N ARG A 720 -28.83 10.55 -7.28
CA ARG A 720 -28.74 11.87 -7.94
C ARG A 720 -29.10 13.00 -6.98
N ARG A 721 -30.20 12.86 -6.24
CA ARG A 721 -30.65 13.89 -5.30
C ARG A 721 -29.69 14.06 -4.10
N TRP A 722 -29.03 12.99 -3.65
CA TRP A 722 -27.96 13.09 -2.66
C TRP A 722 -26.73 13.83 -3.20
N LYS A 723 -26.33 13.54 -4.45
CA LYS A 723 -25.24 14.24 -5.13
C LYS A 723 -25.56 15.73 -5.23
N GLU A 724 -26.68 16.10 -5.84
CA GLU A 724 -27.14 17.48 -6.00
C GLU A 724 -27.13 18.24 -4.66
N CYS A 725 -27.72 17.66 -3.61
CA CYS A 725 -27.81 18.33 -2.32
C CYS A 725 -26.45 18.64 -1.70
N PHE A 726 -25.46 17.75 -1.81
CA PHE A 726 -24.13 17.96 -1.23
C PHE A 726 -23.19 18.70 -2.17
N GLU A 727 -23.34 18.55 -3.48
CA GLU A 727 -22.60 19.30 -4.49
C GLU A 727 -22.94 20.78 -4.42
N GLU A 728 -24.22 21.13 -4.34
CA GLU A 728 -24.65 22.53 -4.10
C GLU A 728 -24.11 23.04 -2.76
N LEU A 729 -24.28 22.28 -1.68
CA LEU A 729 -23.84 22.69 -0.34
C LEU A 729 -22.33 22.99 -0.27
N MET A 730 -21.51 22.23 -0.99
CA MET A 730 -20.04 22.27 -0.92
C MET A 730 -19.40 23.21 -1.96
N ASN A 731 -20.20 23.80 -2.84
CA ASN A 731 -19.72 24.67 -3.92
C ASN A 731 -20.44 26.03 -3.98
N GLU A 732 -21.44 26.26 -3.14
CA GLU A 732 -22.11 27.55 -3.02
C GLU A 732 -21.40 28.43 -1.96
N GLU A 733 -20.83 29.54 -2.42
CA GLU A 733 -20.18 30.60 -1.62
C GLU A 733 -21.14 31.78 -1.41
N ASN A 734 -21.11 32.39 -0.22
CA ASN A 734 -21.89 33.59 0.06
C ASN A 734 -21.23 34.84 -0.56
N GLU A 735 -22.04 35.86 -0.88
CA GLU A 735 -21.52 37.16 -1.29
C GLU A 735 -20.59 37.75 -0.21
N ARG A 736 -19.48 38.36 -0.64
CA ARG A 736 -18.49 38.98 0.24
C ARG A 736 -17.69 40.06 -0.46
N GLU A 737 -17.10 40.96 0.33
CA GLU A 737 -16.12 41.92 -0.15
C GLU A 737 -14.79 41.22 -0.44
N LYS A 738 -14.28 41.40 -1.67
CA LYS A 738 -12.93 40.94 -2.04
C LYS A 738 -11.88 41.86 -1.41
N ARG A 739 -10.80 41.27 -0.91
CA ARG A 739 -9.67 42.03 -0.38
C ARG A 739 -8.84 42.61 -1.52
N VAL A 740 -8.57 43.91 -1.47
CA VAL A 740 -7.80 44.64 -2.49
C VAL A 740 -6.31 44.66 -2.16
N GLU A 741 -5.95 44.64 -0.87
CA GLU A 741 -4.58 44.62 -0.38
C GLU A 741 -4.12 43.21 -0.01
N GLY A 742 -2.94 42.82 -0.50
CA GLY A 742 -2.28 41.57 -0.12
C GLY A 742 -1.62 41.66 1.25
N VAL A 743 -1.59 40.55 1.99
CA VAL A 743 -0.74 40.41 3.19
C VAL A 743 0.62 39.94 2.74
N ASN A 744 1.68 40.56 3.27
CA ASN A 744 3.05 40.11 3.01
C ASN A 744 3.20 38.64 3.39
N SER A 745 3.74 37.84 2.47
CA SER A 745 4.07 36.44 2.75
C SER A 745 5.21 36.37 3.76
N VAL A 746 5.06 35.50 4.75
CA VAL A 746 6.11 35.22 5.73
C VAL A 746 6.97 34.08 5.18
N GLU A 747 8.03 34.42 4.46
CA GLU A 747 9.01 33.45 3.95
C GLU A 747 9.98 33.05 5.08
N GLN A 748 9.61 32.00 5.82
CA GLN A 748 10.43 31.41 6.88
C GLN A 748 10.84 29.99 6.51
N LYS A 749 12.09 29.64 6.82
CA LYS A 749 12.59 28.28 6.66
C LYS A 749 11.83 27.34 7.60
N VAL A 750 11.21 26.30 7.04
CA VAL A 750 10.49 25.28 7.79
C VAL A 750 11.38 24.06 8.01
N ASP A 751 11.55 23.65 9.26
CA ASP A 751 12.32 22.45 9.63
C ASP A 751 11.69 21.15 9.12
N LYS A 752 12.52 20.14 8.86
CA LYS A 752 12.05 18.78 8.55
C LYS A 752 11.22 18.19 9.71
N ILE A 753 10.27 17.33 9.36
CA ILE A 753 9.44 16.58 10.30
C ILE A 753 10.26 15.51 10.99
N ARG A 754 10.20 15.50 12.33
CA ARG A 754 10.92 14.53 13.16
C ARG A 754 10.05 13.30 13.43
N LYS A 755 10.69 12.13 13.60
CA LYS A 755 10.02 10.86 13.98
C LYS A 755 9.13 11.01 15.23
N ASP A 756 9.56 11.80 16.22
CA ASP A 756 8.81 12.05 17.45
C ASP A 756 7.46 12.76 17.22
N GLU A 757 7.39 13.66 16.23
CA GLU A 757 6.15 14.37 15.89
C GLU A 757 5.13 13.38 15.30
N VAL A 758 5.61 12.51 14.40
CA VAL A 758 4.82 11.44 13.81
C VAL A 758 4.37 10.44 14.88
N ARG A 759 5.26 10.03 15.79
CA ARG A 759 4.92 9.14 16.91
C ARG A 759 3.83 9.74 17.81
N LYS A 760 3.92 11.03 18.13
CA LYS A 760 2.89 11.76 18.90
C LYS A 760 1.57 11.83 18.14
N ALA A 761 1.60 12.10 16.84
CA ALA A 761 0.41 12.12 16.00
C ALA A 761 -0.27 10.74 15.94
N LEU A 762 0.51 9.67 15.72
CA LEU A 762 0.03 8.29 15.66
C LEU A 762 -0.61 7.84 16.98
N LYS A 763 0.00 8.19 18.12
CA LYS A 763 -0.55 7.90 19.45
C LYS A 763 -1.91 8.60 19.69
N ARG A 764 -2.13 9.78 19.11
CA ARG A 764 -3.42 10.51 19.20
C ARG A 764 -4.51 9.93 18.32
N MET A 765 -4.18 9.14 17.29
CA MET A 765 -5.19 8.52 16.43
C MET A 765 -5.99 7.47 17.18
N LYS A 766 -7.31 7.45 16.96
CA LYS A 766 -8.22 6.50 17.63
C LYS A 766 -8.41 5.26 16.75
N SER A 767 -8.33 4.08 17.35
CA SER A 767 -8.63 2.82 16.70
C SER A 767 -10.14 2.57 16.55
N GLY A 768 -10.54 1.71 15.61
CA GLY A 768 -11.92 1.34 15.29
C GLY A 768 -12.69 2.46 14.59
N LYS A 769 -12.01 3.23 13.74
CA LYS A 769 -12.63 4.32 12.96
C LYS A 769 -12.88 3.87 11.52
N ALA A 770 -13.96 4.37 10.92
CA ALA A 770 -14.28 4.10 9.52
C ALA A 770 -13.18 4.65 8.61
N VAL A 771 -12.72 3.83 7.69
CA VAL A 771 -11.64 4.12 6.75
C VAL A 771 -12.09 5.02 5.60
N GLY A 772 -11.11 5.70 4.99
CA GLY A 772 -11.29 6.48 3.77
C GLY A 772 -11.28 5.60 2.51
N PRO A 773 -11.22 6.21 1.31
CA PRO A 773 -11.23 5.46 0.04
C PRO A 773 -10.02 4.57 -0.22
N ASP A 774 -8.94 4.72 0.56
CA ASP A 774 -7.74 3.88 0.47
C ASP A 774 -7.89 2.56 1.25
N ASP A 775 -8.94 2.43 2.06
CA ASP A 775 -9.22 1.28 2.93
C ASP A 775 -8.05 0.89 3.86
N ILE A 776 -7.15 1.83 4.16
CA ILE A 776 -6.03 1.63 5.10
C ILE A 776 -6.47 2.07 6.51
N PRO A 777 -6.71 1.13 7.46
CA PRO A 777 -7.04 1.47 8.83
C PRO A 777 -5.79 1.96 9.58
N VAL A 778 -5.98 2.81 10.59
CA VAL A 778 -4.85 3.38 11.34
C VAL A 778 -4.11 2.32 12.16
N GLU A 779 -4.78 1.21 12.42
CA GLU A 779 -4.27 0.00 13.03
C GLU A 779 -3.08 -0.58 12.27
N VAL A 780 -3.05 -0.50 10.94
CA VAL A 780 -1.89 -0.93 10.14
C VAL A 780 -0.65 -0.16 10.59
N TRP A 781 -0.74 1.17 10.64
CA TRP A 781 0.36 2.04 11.08
C TRP A 781 0.74 1.81 12.54
N LYS A 782 -0.23 1.53 13.41
CA LYS A 782 0.05 1.23 14.83
C LYS A 782 0.73 -0.13 15.02
N CYS A 783 0.38 -1.14 14.22
CA CYS A 783 0.95 -2.48 14.32
C CYS A 783 2.40 -2.52 13.83
N LEU A 784 2.72 -1.74 12.79
CA LEU A 784 4.07 -1.62 12.23
C LEU A 784 5.07 -0.89 13.15
N GLY A 785 4.61 -0.24 14.22
CA GLY A 785 5.49 0.38 15.22
C GLY A 785 6.46 1.39 14.63
N GLU A 786 7.76 1.22 14.91
CA GLU A 786 8.80 2.14 14.44
C GLU A 786 8.97 2.15 12.92
N ALA A 787 8.83 1.00 12.24
CA ALA A 787 8.91 0.96 10.78
C ALA A 787 7.88 1.89 10.10
N ALA A 788 6.66 1.95 10.66
CA ALA A 788 5.66 2.92 10.20
C ALA A 788 6.05 4.36 10.52
N VAL A 789 6.62 4.63 11.69
CA VAL A 789 7.10 5.98 12.03
C VAL A 789 8.17 6.44 11.04
N GLU A 790 9.11 5.57 10.67
CA GLU A 790 10.16 5.87 9.71
C GLU A 790 9.61 6.14 8.31
N PHE A 791 8.78 5.22 7.81
CA PHE A 791 8.12 5.37 6.52
C PHE A 791 7.28 6.64 6.43
N LEU A 792 6.39 6.88 7.41
CA LEU A 792 5.53 8.06 7.44
C LEU A 792 6.34 9.35 7.58
N THR A 793 7.44 9.34 8.33
CA THR A 793 8.34 10.50 8.45
C THR A 793 9.00 10.81 7.11
N SER A 794 9.47 9.79 6.37
CA SER A 794 10.02 9.98 5.03
C SER A 794 8.96 10.54 4.07
N LEU A 795 7.77 9.93 4.05
CA LEU A 795 6.64 10.37 3.22
C LEU A 795 6.25 11.83 3.52
N PHE A 796 6.07 12.18 4.79
CA PHE A 796 5.68 13.52 5.20
C PHE A 796 6.75 14.57 4.89
N ASN A 797 8.04 14.22 5.00
CA ASN A 797 9.10 15.12 4.57
C ASN A 797 9.12 15.32 3.06
N ARG A 798 8.86 14.29 2.26
CA ARG A 798 8.72 14.45 0.80
C ARG A 798 7.56 15.37 0.43
N VAL A 799 6.40 15.20 1.08
CA VAL A 799 5.23 16.09 0.88
C VAL A 799 5.54 17.52 1.30
N LEU A 800 6.26 17.71 2.41
CA LEU A 800 6.68 19.03 2.86
C LEU A 800 7.69 19.67 1.91
N GLU A 801 8.64 18.90 1.37
CA GLU A 801 9.67 19.38 0.44
C GLU A 801 9.07 19.75 -0.92
N SER A 802 8.21 18.89 -1.48
CA SER A 802 7.56 19.11 -2.77
C SER A 802 6.39 20.08 -2.72
N GLU A 803 5.85 20.33 -1.52
CA GLU A 803 4.59 21.06 -1.29
C GLU A 803 3.39 20.42 -2.03
N ARG A 804 3.48 19.11 -2.32
CA ARG A 804 2.47 18.33 -3.05
C ARG A 804 2.13 17.02 -2.35
N MET A 805 0.84 16.82 -2.08
CA MET A 805 0.33 15.59 -1.48
C MET A 805 0.01 14.51 -2.54
N PRO A 806 0.00 13.22 -2.15
CA PRO A 806 -0.44 12.13 -3.01
C PRO A 806 -1.85 12.35 -3.58
N VAL A 807 -2.06 11.99 -4.85
CA VAL A 807 -3.35 12.20 -5.54
C VAL A 807 -4.49 11.41 -4.89
N GLU A 808 -4.18 10.27 -4.29
CA GLU A 808 -5.12 9.41 -3.58
C GLU A 808 -5.77 10.13 -2.39
N TRP A 809 -5.06 11.05 -1.74
CA TRP A 809 -5.58 11.82 -0.61
C TRP A 809 -6.60 12.88 -1.05
N ARG A 810 -6.69 13.20 -2.35
CA ARG A 810 -7.68 14.14 -2.89
C ARG A 810 -9.09 13.53 -2.95
N ARG A 811 -9.22 12.20 -2.81
CA ARG A 811 -10.51 11.51 -2.85
C ARG A 811 -11.04 11.29 -1.44
N SER A 812 -12.35 11.42 -1.28
CA SER A 812 -13.04 11.15 -0.02
C SER A 812 -14.42 10.52 -0.24
N VAL A 813 -14.97 9.90 0.80
CA VAL A 813 -16.35 9.40 0.81
C VAL A 813 -17.16 10.17 1.84
N LEU A 814 -18.20 10.86 1.41
CA LEU A 814 -19.14 11.57 2.26
C LEU A 814 -20.24 10.62 2.73
N VAL A 815 -20.43 10.53 4.05
CA VAL A 815 -21.51 9.74 4.67
C VAL A 815 -22.55 10.69 5.28
N PRO A 816 -23.80 10.70 4.79
CA PRO A 816 -24.87 11.48 5.37
C PRO A 816 -25.27 10.92 6.75
N ILE A 817 -25.25 11.76 7.79
CA ILE A 817 -25.69 11.42 9.14
C ILE A 817 -26.88 12.30 9.51
N PHE A 818 -28.02 11.68 9.80
CA PHE A 818 -29.23 12.41 10.18
C PHE A 818 -29.04 13.19 11.49
N LYS A 819 -29.48 14.46 11.51
CA LYS A 819 -29.35 15.36 12.67
C LYS A 819 -30.32 15.01 13.81
N ASN A 820 -31.19 14.01 13.65
CA ASN A 820 -32.28 13.65 14.57
C ASN A 820 -33.28 14.80 14.80
N LYS A 821 -33.52 15.61 13.76
CA LYS A 821 -34.47 16.73 13.76
C LYS A 821 -35.07 16.89 12.36
N GLY A 822 -36.36 17.25 12.30
CA GLY A 822 -37.08 17.47 11.04
C GLY A 822 -37.44 16.17 10.31
N ASP A 823 -37.86 16.31 9.06
CA ASP A 823 -38.20 15.19 8.17
C ASP A 823 -36.94 14.38 7.80
N VAL A 824 -36.99 13.07 8.06
CA VAL A 824 -35.93 12.11 7.75
C VAL A 824 -35.71 11.93 6.25
N GLN A 825 -36.71 12.25 5.42
CA GLN A 825 -36.62 12.18 3.96
C GLN A 825 -36.00 13.44 3.33
N SER A 826 -35.79 14.51 4.11
CA SER A 826 -35.23 15.76 3.61
C SER A 826 -33.70 15.80 3.78
N CYS A 827 -32.97 16.00 2.67
CA CYS A 827 -31.52 15.99 2.65
C CYS A 827 -30.88 17.10 3.52
N SER A 828 -31.54 18.24 3.70
CA SER A 828 -31.03 19.38 4.52
C SER A 828 -30.90 19.03 6.02
N ASN A 829 -31.64 18.01 6.47
CA ASN A 829 -31.60 17.50 7.84
C ASN A 829 -30.45 16.51 8.09
N TYR A 830 -29.54 16.36 7.14
CA TYR A 830 -28.34 15.52 7.26
C TYR A 830 -27.08 16.37 7.39
N ARG A 831 -26.06 15.78 8.02
CA ARG A 831 -24.70 16.28 8.07
C ARG A 831 -23.81 15.35 7.24
N GLY A 832 -23.09 15.88 6.27
CA GLY A 832 -22.16 15.11 5.46
C GLY A 832 -20.81 14.97 6.17
N ILE A 833 -20.47 13.77 6.64
CA ILE A 833 -19.14 13.51 7.23
C ILE A 833 -18.22 12.90 6.17
N LYS A 834 -17.10 13.57 5.90
CA LYS A 834 -16.07 13.09 4.98
C LYS A 834 -15.18 12.04 5.66
N LEU A 835 -15.19 10.84 5.09
CA LEU A 835 -14.23 9.79 5.33
C LEU A 835 -13.04 10.02 4.38
N MET A 836 -11.89 10.33 4.98
CA MET A 836 -10.63 10.61 4.30
C MET A 836 -9.60 9.60 4.74
N SER A 837 -8.54 9.41 3.94
CA SER A 837 -7.40 8.54 4.28
C SER A 837 -6.93 8.80 5.72
N HIS A 838 -6.73 7.74 6.49
CA HIS A 838 -6.15 7.87 7.83
C HIS A 838 -4.71 8.37 7.79
N THR A 839 -3.98 8.08 6.70
CA THR A 839 -2.62 8.57 6.46
C THR A 839 -2.62 10.08 6.24
N MET A 840 -3.57 10.61 5.46
CA MET A 840 -3.78 12.06 5.34
C MET A 840 -4.11 12.71 6.69
N LYS A 841 -4.97 12.08 7.51
CA LYS A 841 -5.30 12.61 8.85
C LYS A 841 -4.10 12.63 9.79
N LEU A 842 -3.17 11.69 9.66
CA LEU A 842 -1.90 11.71 10.41
C LEU A 842 -1.06 12.91 10.02
N TRP A 843 -0.92 13.17 8.71
CA TRP A 843 -0.28 14.36 8.17
C TRP A 843 -0.91 15.65 8.70
N GLU A 844 -2.24 15.77 8.64
CA GLU A 844 -3.00 16.89 9.20
C GLU A 844 -2.70 17.12 10.70
N ARG A 845 -2.57 16.07 11.50
CA ARG A 845 -2.24 16.20 12.94
C ARG A 845 -0.84 16.75 13.16
N VAL A 846 0.13 16.38 12.31
CA VAL A 846 1.51 16.89 12.40
C VAL A 846 1.52 18.36 12.06
N VAL A 847 0.86 18.76 10.96
CA VAL A 847 0.72 20.17 10.56
C VAL A 847 -0.01 20.98 11.63
N GLU A 848 -1.15 20.49 12.15
CA GLU A 848 -1.92 21.12 13.25
C GLU A 848 -1.01 21.40 14.46
N ALA A 849 -0.20 20.42 14.88
CA ALA A 849 0.66 20.54 16.04
C ALA A 849 1.76 21.60 15.87
N ARG A 850 2.20 21.85 14.63
CA ARG A 850 3.17 22.90 14.32
C ARG A 850 2.50 24.27 14.24
N LEU A 851 1.35 24.38 13.57
CA LEU A 851 0.62 25.65 13.46
C LEU A 851 0.19 26.21 14.82
N ARG A 852 -0.20 25.35 15.76
CA ARG A 852 -0.54 25.76 17.14
C ARG A 852 0.62 26.34 17.94
N LYS A 853 1.88 26.20 17.48
CA LYS A 853 3.04 26.82 18.13
C LYS A 853 3.29 28.24 17.64
N VAL A 854 2.74 28.61 16.48
CA VAL A 854 3.00 29.89 15.82
C VAL A 854 1.77 30.80 15.83
N VAL A 855 0.56 30.23 15.88
CA VAL A 855 -0.70 30.98 15.92
C VAL A 855 -1.26 30.99 17.34
N GLU A 856 -1.47 32.18 17.88
CA GLU A 856 -2.22 32.41 19.11
C GLU A 856 -3.69 32.71 18.77
N ILE A 857 -4.62 32.12 19.52
CA ILE A 857 -6.07 32.29 19.33
C ILE A 857 -6.63 33.00 20.56
N CYS A 858 -7.55 33.95 20.37
CA CYS A 858 -8.11 34.75 21.45
C CYS A 858 -8.74 33.95 22.60
N GLU A 859 -8.75 34.55 23.79
CA GLU A 859 -9.26 33.93 25.01
C GLU A 859 -10.79 33.69 24.99
N GLN A 860 -11.53 34.45 24.18
CA GLN A 860 -12.98 34.34 23.99
C GLN A 860 -13.39 33.08 23.22
N GLN A 861 -12.46 32.42 22.52
CA GLN A 861 -12.71 31.18 21.81
C GLN A 861 -12.50 29.97 22.73
N TYR A 862 -13.59 29.30 23.10
CA TYR A 862 -13.62 28.07 23.89
C TYR A 862 -13.62 26.81 23.02
N GLY A 863 -14.10 26.92 21.77
CA GLY A 863 -14.24 25.80 20.85
C GLY A 863 -12.90 25.26 20.37
N PHE A 864 -12.70 23.93 20.52
CA PHE A 864 -11.51 23.21 20.04
C PHE A 864 -10.15 23.71 20.55
N MET A 865 -10.16 24.48 21.66
CA MET A 865 -8.96 24.99 22.30
C MET A 865 -8.48 24.05 23.42
N PRO A 866 -7.16 23.87 23.58
CA PRO A 866 -6.62 23.06 24.67
C PRO A 866 -7.02 23.67 26.02
N ARG A 867 -7.40 22.83 26.97
CA ARG A 867 -7.79 23.22 28.35
C ARG A 867 -9.05 24.09 28.46
N LYS A 868 -9.83 24.24 27.39
CA LYS A 868 -11.17 24.83 27.42
C LYS A 868 -12.23 23.79 27.09
N SER A 869 -13.39 23.93 27.69
CA SER A 869 -14.51 23.00 27.58
C SER A 869 -15.83 23.74 27.41
N THR A 870 -16.88 23.01 27.01
CA THR A 870 -18.23 23.58 26.91
C THR A 870 -18.75 24.05 28.27
N THR A 871 -18.37 23.37 29.35
CA THR A 871 -18.77 23.69 30.72
C THR A 871 -18.19 25.02 31.20
N ASP A 872 -16.97 25.38 30.78
CA ASP A 872 -16.35 26.66 31.14
C ASP A 872 -17.17 27.85 30.59
N ALA A 873 -17.58 27.77 29.32
CA ALA A 873 -18.40 28.79 28.67
C ALA A 873 -19.82 28.87 29.27
N ILE A 874 -20.44 27.72 29.57
CA ILE A 874 -21.75 27.68 30.24
C ILE A 874 -21.65 28.33 31.64
N PHE A 875 -20.61 27.99 32.39
CA PHE A 875 -20.41 28.51 33.74
C PHE A 875 -20.20 30.03 33.73
N ALA A 876 -19.33 30.54 32.85
CA ALA A 876 -19.07 31.97 32.70
C ALA A 876 -20.36 32.76 32.42
N LEU A 877 -21.19 32.28 31.50
CA LEU A 877 -22.49 32.90 31.19
C LEU A 877 -23.44 32.88 32.40
N ARG A 878 -23.53 31.76 33.11
CA ARG A 878 -24.41 31.63 34.28
C ARG A 878 -24.01 32.59 35.41
N ILE A 879 -22.72 32.71 35.70
CA ILE A 879 -22.19 33.64 36.71
C ILE A 879 -22.51 35.09 36.32
N LEU A 880 -22.35 35.45 35.04
CA LEU A 880 -22.74 36.77 34.56
C LEU A 880 -24.23 37.02 34.79
N MET A 881 -25.11 36.09 34.38
CA MET A 881 -26.55 36.23 34.57
C MET A 881 -26.96 36.30 36.05
N GLU A 882 -26.31 35.53 36.93
CA GLU A 882 -26.56 35.54 38.38
C GLU A 882 -26.18 36.89 39.01
N LYS A 883 -25.00 37.44 38.65
CA LYS A 883 -24.55 38.76 39.13
C LYS A 883 -25.52 39.89 38.79
N TYR A 884 -26.11 39.88 37.58
CA TYR A 884 -27.10 40.89 37.18
C TYR A 884 -28.46 40.63 37.82
N ARG A 885 -28.81 39.35 38.04
CA ARG A 885 -30.02 38.96 38.77
C ARG A 885 -30.01 39.50 40.20
N ASP A 886 -28.95 39.22 40.95
CA ASP A 886 -28.79 39.63 42.34
C ASP A 886 -28.75 41.15 42.48
N GLY A 887 -28.14 41.83 41.51
CA GLY A 887 -28.10 43.29 41.45
C GLY A 887 -29.39 43.96 40.99
N GLN A 888 -30.44 43.21 40.63
CA GLN A 888 -31.70 43.76 40.05
C GLN A 888 -31.46 44.67 38.84
N ARG A 889 -30.44 44.34 38.02
CA ARG A 889 -30.08 45.06 36.79
C ARG A 889 -30.41 44.22 35.57
N GLU A 890 -30.74 44.89 34.47
CA GLU A 890 -30.99 44.23 33.20
C GLU A 890 -29.68 43.68 32.61
N LEU A 891 -29.79 42.52 31.98
CA LEU A 891 -28.72 41.93 31.17
C LEU A 891 -29.34 41.39 29.89
N HIS A 892 -28.78 41.82 28.77
CA HIS A 892 -29.24 41.49 27.44
C HIS A 892 -28.26 40.50 26.81
N CYS A 893 -28.74 39.32 26.40
CA CYS A 893 -27.94 38.27 25.79
C CYS A 893 -28.51 37.91 24.42
N VAL A 894 -27.66 37.89 23.38
CA VAL A 894 -28.01 37.41 22.04
C VAL A 894 -27.18 36.17 21.73
N PHE A 895 -27.86 35.09 21.35
CA PHE A 895 -27.27 33.83 20.94
C PHE A 895 -27.28 33.75 19.41
N VAL A 896 -26.12 33.93 18.79
CA VAL A 896 -25.96 34.03 17.32
C VAL A 896 -25.59 32.65 16.75
N ASP A 897 -26.31 32.22 15.72
CA ASP A 897 -26.06 30.99 14.95
C ASP A 897 -25.63 31.36 13.52
N LEU A 898 -24.62 30.67 12.98
CA LEU A 898 -24.13 30.89 11.62
C LEU A 898 -24.70 29.86 10.64
N GLU A 899 -25.03 30.31 9.43
CA GLU A 899 -25.58 29.43 8.40
C GLU A 899 -24.50 28.52 7.81
N LYS A 900 -24.56 27.21 8.15
CA LYS A 900 -23.68 26.17 7.57
C LYS A 900 -22.20 26.55 7.67
N ALA A 901 -21.78 27.09 8.82
CA ALA A 901 -20.49 27.78 8.98
C ALA A 901 -19.27 27.08 8.36
N TYR A 902 -19.12 25.77 8.60
CA TYR A 902 -18.00 25.00 8.03
C TYR A 902 -18.06 24.87 6.52
N ASP A 903 -19.25 24.71 5.95
CA ASP A 903 -19.45 24.46 4.52
C ASP A 903 -19.34 25.76 3.71
N ARG A 904 -19.41 26.93 4.36
CA ARG A 904 -19.45 28.26 3.72
C ARG A 904 -18.15 29.05 3.79
N VAL A 905 -17.14 28.59 4.52
CA VAL A 905 -15.87 29.34 4.65
C VAL A 905 -15.24 29.54 3.26
N PRO A 906 -15.03 30.79 2.80
CA PRO A 906 -14.32 31.06 1.57
C PRO A 906 -12.84 30.67 1.71
N ARG A 907 -12.32 29.90 0.75
CA ARG A 907 -10.91 29.42 0.81
C ARG A 907 -9.91 30.56 0.73
N GLU A 908 -10.17 31.56 -0.10
CA GLU A 908 -9.31 32.75 -0.18
C GLU A 908 -9.20 33.49 1.15
N GLU A 909 -10.32 33.61 1.88
CA GLU A 909 -10.34 34.24 3.20
C GLU A 909 -9.57 33.40 4.23
N LEU A 910 -9.65 32.07 4.15
CA LEU A 910 -8.82 31.17 4.96
C LEU A 910 -7.31 31.40 4.71
N TRP A 911 -6.89 31.49 3.44
CA TRP A 911 -5.48 31.74 3.10
C TRP A 911 -5.01 33.10 3.63
N TYR A 912 -5.86 34.12 3.50
CA TYR A 912 -5.60 35.44 4.06
C TYR A 912 -5.44 35.39 5.59
N CYS A 913 -6.38 34.74 6.30
CA CYS A 913 -6.33 34.61 7.75
C CYS A 913 -5.07 33.86 8.22
N MET A 914 -4.63 32.84 7.49
CA MET A 914 -3.37 32.14 7.76
C MET A 914 -2.16 33.09 7.69
N ARG A 915 -2.05 33.87 6.61
CA ARG A 915 -0.94 34.82 6.44
C ARG A 915 -0.96 35.92 7.50
N LYS A 916 -2.14 36.49 7.77
CA LYS A 916 -2.32 37.52 8.80
C LYS A 916 -1.97 37.00 10.21
N SER A 917 -2.20 35.72 10.47
CA SER A 917 -1.82 35.05 11.73
C SER A 917 -0.33 34.68 11.81
N GLY A 918 0.51 35.13 10.89
CA GLY A 918 1.97 34.90 10.91
C GLY A 918 2.39 33.49 10.46
N VAL A 919 1.52 32.72 9.81
CA VAL A 919 1.86 31.39 9.32
C VAL A 919 2.82 31.50 8.13
N ALA A 920 3.92 30.74 8.17
CA ALA A 920 4.89 30.69 7.08
C ALA A 920 4.24 30.24 5.76
N GLU A 921 4.60 30.89 4.64
CA GLU A 921 3.94 30.69 3.34
C GLU A 921 3.98 29.23 2.88
N LYS A 922 5.05 28.51 3.20
CA LYS A 922 5.18 27.08 2.91
C LYS A 922 4.05 26.23 3.53
N TYR A 923 3.60 26.54 4.75
CA TYR A 923 2.43 25.86 5.32
C TYR A 923 1.14 26.30 4.66
N VAL A 924 1.02 27.56 4.23
CA VAL A 924 -0.13 28.05 3.46
C VAL A 924 -0.26 27.24 2.17
N ARG A 925 0.82 27.08 1.40
CA ARG A 925 0.85 26.30 0.14
C ARG A 925 0.54 24.82 0.35
N VAL A 926 1.08 24.21 1.39
CA VAL A 926 0.75 22.83 1.78
C VAL A 926 -0.73 22.67 2.12
N VAL A 927 -1.32 23.59 2.87
CA VAL A 927 -2.76 23.52 3.20
C VAL A 927 -3.60 23.83 1.96
N GLN A 928 -3.21 24.77 1.10
CA GLN A 928 -3.86 25.02 -0.19
C GLN A 928 -3.93 23.73 -1.03
N ASP A 929 -2.81 23.01 -1.15
CA ASP A 929 -2.74 21.75 -1.89
C ASP A 929 -3.69 20.68 -1.33
N MET A 930 -3.98 20.68 -0.01
CA MET A 930 -4.96 19.77 0.60
C MET A 930 -6.40 20.01 0.12
N TYR A 931 -6.76 21.26 -0.16
CA TYR A 931 -8.12 21.63 -0.55
C TYR A 931 -8.30 21.66 -2.07
N GLU A 932 -7.24 21.95 -2.83
CA GLU A 932 -7.25 21.97 -4.29
C GLU A 932 -7.64 20.62 -4.90
N ARG A 933 -8.48 20.66 -5.95
CA ARG A 933 -8.89 19.48 -6.73
C ARG A 933 -9.42 18.31 -5.88
N SER A 934 -9.97 18.61 -4.70
CA SER A 934 -10.57 17.60 -3.83
C SER A 934 -11.89 17.11 -4.43
N ARG A 935 -12.07 15.79 -4.42
CA ARG A 935 -13.22 15.10 -4.99
C ARG A 935 -13.89 14.19 -3.97
N THR A 936 -15.20 14.04 -4.08
CA THR A 936 -15.96 13.20 -3.17
C THR A 936 -17.09 12.47 -3.87
N VAL A 937 -17.45 11.31 -3.33
CA VAL A 937 -18.70 10.59 -3.61
C VAL A 937 -19.58 10.60 -2.36
N VAL A 938 -20.91 10.53 -2.49
CA VAL A 938 -21.80 10.30 -1.35
C VAL A 938 -22.10 8.82 -1.22
N ARG A 939 -21.84 8.23 -0.04
CA ARG A 939 -22.25 6.86 0.29
C ARG A 939 -23.58 6.90 1.04
N CYS A 940 -24.65 6.52 0.35
CA CYS A 940 -26.01 6.44 0.88
C CYS A 940 -26.48 4.99 0.98
N ALA A 941 -27.70 4.76 1.47
CA ALA A 941 -28.24 3.42 1.71
C ALA A 941 -28.46 2.59 0.43
N VAL A 942 -28.58 3.24 -0.72
CA VAL A 942 -28.79 2.61 -2.04
C VAL A 942 -27.50 2.53 -2.88
N GLY A 943 -26.35 2.88 -2.31
CA GLY A 943 -25.05 2.82 -3.01
C GLY A 943 -24.25 4.12 -2.94
N GLN A 944 -23.25 4.22 -3.82
CA GLN A 944 -22.42 5.42 -3.98
C GLN A 944 -22.90 6.24 -5.16
N THR A 945 -22.85 7.57 -5.04
CA THR A 945 -23.12 8.48 -6.14
C THR A 945 -21.93 8.57 -7.09
N GLU A 946 -22.12 9.21 -8.23
CA GLU A 946 -21.02 9.74 -9.03
C GLU A 946 -20.17 10.73 -8.21
N GLU A 947 -18.91 10.88 -8.64
CA GLU A 947 -17.93 11.79 -8.04
C GLU A 947 -18.19 13.24 -8.45
N PHE A 948 -17.96 14.18 -7.54
CA PHE A 948 -18.03 15.63 -7.78
C PHE A 948 -16.91 16.39 -7.05
N ASN A 949 -16.65 17.63 -7.49
CA ASN A 949 -15.63 18.49 -6.92
C ASN A 949 -16.12 19.21 -5.65
N VAL A 950 -15.19 19.55 -4.76
CA VAL A 950 -15.45 20.35 -3.57
C VAL A 950 -14.60 21.61 -3.65
N GLU A 951 -15.24 22.78 -3.70
CA GLU A 951 -14.59 24.06 -3.99
C GLU A 951 -14.70 25.07 -2.85
N VAL A 952 -15.71 24.95 -1.98
CA VAL A 952 -15.96 25.86 -0.86
C VAL A 952 -15.87 25.10 0.47
N GLY A 953 -15.60 25.83 1.55
CA GLY A 953 -15.70 25.33 2.92
C GLY A 953 -14.55 24.41 3.36
N LEU A 954 -14.65 24.03 4.63
CA LEU A 954 -13.71 23.16 5.34
C LEU A 954 -14.15 21.70 5.29
N HIS A 955 -13.20 20.76 5.37
CA HIS A 955 -13.50 19.33 5.33
C HIS A 955 -14.09 18.82 6.67
N GLN A 956 -15.41 18.59 6.73
CA GLN A 956 -16.08 18.00 7.90
C GLN A 956 -15.64 16.55 8.14
N GLY A 957 -14.66 16.34 9.01
CA GLY A 957 -14.05 15.04 9.27
C GLY A 957 -12.51 15.05 9.27
N SER A 958 -11.93 16.19 8.86
CA SER A 958 -10.50 16.51 8.98
C SER A 958 -10.05 16.67 10.42
N ALA A 959 -8.78 16.33 10.67
CA ALA A 959 -8.12 16.60 11.95
C ALA A 959 -7.64 18.05 12.05
N LEU A 960 -7.44 18.75 10.94
CA LEU A 960 -6.91 20.12 10.87
C LEU A 960 -8.01 21.19 10.79
N SER A 961 -9.12 20.92 10.09
CA SER A 961 -10.20 21.91 9.87
C SER A 961 -10.73 22.61 11.12
N PRO A 962 -10.91 21.96 12.30
CA PRO A 962 -11.37 22.68 13.49
C PRO A 962 -10.44 23.80 13.95
N PHE A 963 -9.13 23.63 13.79
CA PHE A 963 -8.16 24.66 14.13
C PHE A 963 -8.16 25.79 13.09
N LEU A 964 -8.26 25.45 11.80
CA LEU A 964 -8.40 26.44 10.73
C LEU A 964 -9.65 27.30 10.91
N PHE A 965 -10.78 26.69 11.29
CA PHE A 965 -12.01 27.42 11.57
C PHE A 965 -11.86 28.40 12.73
N ALA A 966 -11.24 27.96 13.84
CA ALA A 966 -11.00 28.83 15.00
C ALA A 966 -10.14 30.04 14.65
N MET A 967 -9.11 29.86 13.82
CA MET A 967 -8.25 30.95 13.32
C MET A 967 -9.00 31.92 12.41
N VAL A 968 -9.89 31.43 11.54
CA VAL A 968 -10.74 32.33 10.73
C VAL A 968 -11.66 33.14 11.64
N MET A 969 -12.38 32.49 12.57
CA MET A 969 -13.25 33.20 13.50
C MET A 969 -12.50 34.21 14.39
N ASP A 970 -11.28 33.88 14.81
CA ASP A 970 -10.41 34.79 15.55
C ASP A 970 -10.14 36.07 14.74
N GLN A 971 -9.70 35.93 13.49
CA GLN A 971 -9.36 37.06 12.63
C GLN A 971 -10.58 37.89 12.21
N LEU A 972 -11.73 37.26 11.98
CA LEU A 972 -12.95 37.97 11.60
C LEU A 972 -13.59 38.72 12.78
N SER A 973 -13.37 38.26 14.00
CA SER A 973 -13.96 38.87 15.21
C SER A 973 -13.08 39.93 15.87
N GLU A 974 -11.85 40.14 15.40
CA GLU A 974 -10.83 40.98 16.04
C GLU A 974 -11.34 42.39 16.45
N GLU A 975 -12.10 43.04 15.57
CA GLU A 975 -12.58 44.42 15.75
C GLU A 975 -13.90 44.54 16.54
N VAL A 976 -14.58 43.43 16.79
CA VAL A 976 -15.96 43.41 17.34
C VAL A 976 -16.09 42.62 18.65
N ARG A 977 -15.12 41.74 18.95
CA ARG A 977 -15.12 40.95 20.18
C ARG A 977 -14.84 41.80 21.41
N GLN A 978 -15.57 41.52 22.49
CA GLN A 978 -15.32 42.09 23.81
C GLN A 978 -14.64 41.07 24.73
N GLU A 979 -14.20 41.48 25.91
CA GLU A 979 -13.61 40.56 26.90
C GLU A 979 -14.61 39.51 27.37
N SER A 980 -14.13 38.30 27.68
CA SER A 980 -14.98 37.29 28.32
C SER A 980 -15.36 37.76 29.74
N PRO A 981 -16.63 37.65 30.17
CA PRO A 981 -17.74 36.89 29.57
C PRO A 981 -18.71 37.71 28.70
N TRP A 982 -18.38 38.92 28.27
CA TRP A 982 -19.26 39.74 27.42
C TRP A 982 -19.40 39.20 26.00
N THR A 983 -18.33 38.60 25.50
CA THR A 983 -18.34 37.81 24.27
C THR A 983 -17.77 36.43 24.55
N MET A 984 -18.49 35.39 24.16
CA MET A 984 -18.03 34.00 24.25
C MET A 984 -18.31 33.28 22.93
N MET A 985 -17.32 32.55 22.42
CA MET A 985 -17.44 31.77 21.19
C MET A 985 -17.12 30.30 21.47
N PHE A 986 -17.92 29.39 20.93
CA PHE A 986 -17.58 27.98 20.86
C PHE A 986 -17.73 27.51 19.42
N ALA A 987 -16.63 27.63 18.65
CA ALA A 987 -16.66 27.50 17.21
C ALA A 987 -17.65 28.51 16.58
N ASP A 988 -18.77 28.03 16.04
CA ASP A 988 -19.81 28.83 15.38
C ASP A 988 -20.90 29.35 16.34
N ASP A 989 -21.02 28.80 17.55
CA ASP A 989 -21.96 29.29 18.58
C ASP A 989 -21.38 30.54 19.26
N ILE A 990 -22.00 31.71 19.08
CA ILE A 990 -21.54 33.00 19.64
C ILE A 990 -22.57 33.53 20.63
N VAL A 991 -22.11 34.06 21.77
CA VAL A 991 -22.94 34.76 22.75
C VAL A 991 -22.41 36.18 22.94
N ILE A 992 -23.29 37.16 22.75
CA ILE A 992 -23.02 38.58 22.93
C ILE A 992 -23.88 39.08 24.09
N CYS A 993 -23.25 39.69 25.10
CA CYS A 993 -23.93 40.24 26.27
C CYS A 993 -23.73 41.75 26.37
N SER A 994 -24.72 42.47 26.90
CA SER A 994 -24.61 43.90 27.21
C SER A 994 -25.54 44.30 28.36
N GLU A 995 -25.23 45.41 29.02
CA GLU A 995 -26.06 46.02 30.06
C GLU A 995 -27.25 46.81 29.50
N SER A 996 -27.23 47.21 28.22
CA SER A 996 -28.36 47.86 27.56
C SER A 996 -28.79 47.14 26.29
N ARG A 997 -30.10 47.24 25.99
CA ARG A 997 -30.70 46.66 24.79
C ARG A 997 -30.14 47.30 23.52
N GLU A 998 -30.02 48.63 23.52
CA GLU A 998 -29.53 49.39 22.37
C GLU A 998 -28.09 49.02 22.05
N GLN A 999 -27.25 48.82 23.09
CA GLN A 999 -25.86 48.42 22.89
C GLN A 999 -25.73 46.97 22.42
N VAL A 1000 -26.57 46.03 22.90
CA VAL A 1000 -26.52 44.65 22.39
C VAL A 1000 -26.97 44.57 20.94
N GLU A 1001 -27.95 45.40 20.54
CA GLU A 1001 -28.41 45.51 19.15
C GLU A 1001 -27.32 46.08 18.24
N GLU A 1002 -26.65 47.16 18.67
CA GLU A 1002 -25.49 47.70 17.96
C GLU A 1002 -24.36 46.67 17.82
N ASN A 1003 -24.04 45.96 18.91
CA ASN A 1003 -23.03 44.91 18.88
C ASN A 1003 -23.41 43.77 17.93
N LEU A 1004 -24.67 43.35 17.93
CA LEU A 1004 -25.18 42.32 17.03
C LEU A 1004 -25.00 42.74 15.55
N GLU A 1005 -25.33 43.98 15.21
CA GLU A 1005 -25.13 44.52 13.87
C GLU A 1005 -23.65 44.61 13.48
N ARG A 1006 -22.78 45.02 14.41
CA ARG A 1006 -21.33 45.02 14.19
C ARG A 1006 -20.80 43.62 13.92
N TRP A 1007 -21.25 42.62 14.68
CA TRP A 1007 -20.91 41.21 14.46
C TRP A 1007 -21.40 40.70 13.12
N ARG A 1008 -22.67 40.97 12.77
CA ARG A 1008 -23.22 40.64 11.46
C ARG A 1008 -22.36 41.23 10.35
N PHE A 1009 -22.09 42.54 10.39
CA PHE A 1009 -21.30 43.21 9.36
C PHE A 1009 -19.89 42.62 9.24
N ALA A 1010 -19.20 42.38 10.36
CA ALA A 1010 -17.85 41.84 10.37
C ALA A 1010 -17.75 40.44 9.74
N LEU A 1011 -18.75 39.59 9.98
CA LEU A 1011 -18.81 38.22 9.46
C LEU A 1011 -19.32 38.17 8.01
N GLU A 1012 -20.44 38.83 7.72
CA GLU A 1012 -21.11 38.77 6.40
C GLU A 1012 -20.25 39.38 5.31
N ARG A 1013 -19.55 40.49 5.57
CA ARG A 1013 -18.64 41.11 4.58
C ARG A 1013 -17.50 40.18 4.14
N ARG A 1014 -17.23 39.10 4.89
CA ARG A 1014 -16.23 38.07 4.58
C ARG A 1014 -16.83 36.70 4.26
N GLY A 1015 -18.14 36.64 3.99
CA GLY A 1015 -18.84 35.44 3.50
C GLY A 1015 -19.39 34.53 4.59
N MET A 1016 -19.33 34.93 5.86
CA MET A 1016 -19.89 34.17 6.99
C MET A 1016 -21.26 34.74 7.39
N LYS A 1017 -22.35 34.05 7.02
CA LYS A 1017 -23.71 34.58 7.18
C LYS A 1017 -24.35 34.25 8.53
N VAL A 1018 -25.00 35.25 9.15
CA VAL A 1018 -25.76 35.08 10.40
C VAL A 1018 -27.17 34.54 10.09
N SER A 1019 -27.63 33.56 10.85
CA SER A 1019 -28.97 32.99 10.70
C SER A 1019 -29.99 33.77 11.54
N GLY A 1020 -30.75 34.66 10.91
CA GLY A 1020 -31.79 35.43 11.60
C GLY A 1020 -32.86 34.54 12.27
N SER A 1021 -33.27 33.46 11.59
CA SER A 1021 -34.31 32.54 12.10
C SER A 1021 -33.92 31.71 13.32
N LYS A 1022 -32.62 31.55 13.58
CA LYS A 1022 -32.10 30.75 14.71
C LYS A 1022 -31.39 31.59 15.77
N THR A 1023 -31.09 32.84 15.45
CA THR A 1023 -30.56 33.79 16.42
C THR A 1023 -31.69 34.14 17.39
N GLU A 1024 -31.42 34.02 18.69
CA GLU A 1024 -32.43 34.24 19.74
C GLU A 1024 -31.91 35.24 20.77
N TYR A 1025 -32.83 36.04 21.32
CA TYR A 1025 -32.55 37.09 22.29
C TYR A 1025 -33.15 36.75 23.66
N MET A 1026 -32.41 37.01 24.73
CA MET A 1026 -32.85 36.81 26.12
C MET A 1026 -32.54 38.04 26.96
N CYS A 1027 -33.48 38.44 27.82
CA CYS A 1027 -33.30 39.50 28.82
C CYS A 1027 -33.45 38.94 30.23
N VAL A 1028 -32.54 39.29 31.13
CA VAL A 1028 -32.61 39.03 32.57
C VAL A 1028 -33.11 40.29 33.28
N ASN A 1029 -33.99 40.13 34.30
CA ASN A 1029 -34.57 41.24 35.08
C ASN A 1029 -35.25 42.34 34.27
N GLU A 1030 -35.96 41.93 33.22
CA GLU A 1030 -36.68 42.84 32.33
C GLU A 1030 -37.62 43.80 33.09
N ARG A 1031 -37.51 45.10 32.78
CA ARG A 1031 -38.43 46.15 33.22
C ARG A 1031 -39.62 46.25 32.25
N GLU A 1032 -40.82 46.56 32.76
CA GLU A 1032 -42.04 46.66 31.95
C GLU A 1032 -41.85 47.63 30.76
N GLY A 1033 -42.12 47.14 29.54
CA GLY A 1033 -42.07 47.93 28.30
C GLY A 1033 -40.86 47.67 27.38
N ASN A 1034 -39.92 46.81 27.76
CA ASN A 1034 -38.76 46.51 26.91
C ASN A 1034 -39.10 45.52 25.77
N GLY A 1035 -39.04 46.01 24.53
CA GLY A 1035 -39.25 45.20 23.32
C GLY A 1035 -38.17 44.13 23.08
N THR A 1036 -38.11 43.63 21.85
CA THR A 1036 -36.99 42.78 21.40
C THR A 1036 -35.87 43.61 20.78
N VAL A 1037 -34.79 42.96 20.36
CA VAL A 1037 -33.69 43.53 19.57
C VAL A 1037 -33.94 43.26 18.08
N ARG A 1038 -33.35 44.09 17.22
CA ARG A 1038 -33.48 43.96 15.77
C ARG A 1038 -32.18 43.46 15.12
N LEU A 1039 -32.34 42.67 14.06
CA LEU A 1039 -31.26 42.26 13.16
C LEU A 1039 -31.73 42.58 11.74
N GLN A 1040 -31.01 43.44 11.03
CA GLN A 1040 -31.39 43.97 9.71
C GLN A 1040 -32.78 44.63 9.71
N GLY A 1041 -33.19 45.22 10.84
CA GLY A 1041 -34.50 45.82 11.03
C GLY A 1041 -35.62 44.83 11.37
N GLU A 1042 -35.38 43.51 11.30
CA GLU A 1042 -36.35 42.48 11.70
C GLU A 1042 -36.22 42.13 13.19
N GLU A 1043 -37.34 41.83 13.84
CA GLU A 1043 -37.36 41.46 15.25
C GLU A 1043 -36.75 40.07 15.50
N VAL A 1044 -35.71 40.02 16.33
CA VAL A 1044 -35.12 38.76 16.80
C VAL A 1044 -36.07 38.10 17.78
N LYS A 1045 -36.21 36.77 17.71
CA LYS A 1045 -37.09 36.02 18.60
C LYS A 1045 -36.61 36.11 20.05
N LYS A 1046 -37.42 36.73 20.91
CA LYS A 1046 -37.19 36.81 22.35
C LYS A 1046 -37.59 35.50 23.05
N VAL A 1047 -36.74 34.99 23.95
CA VAL A 1047 -36.94 33.72 24.66
C VAL A 1047 -36.65 33.83 26.16
N LEU A 1048 -37.37 33.04 26.95
CA LEU A 1048 -37.14 32.90 28.41
C LEU A 1048 -36.21 31.74 28.76
N GLU A 1049 -36.03 30.79 27.84
CA GLU A 1049 -35.10 29.68 27.96
C GLU A 1049 -34.36 29.44 26.64
N PHE A 1050 -33.07 29.14 26.71
CA PHE A 1050 -32.23 28.83 25.55
C PHE A 1050 -31.35 27.61 25.83
N LYS A 1051 -31.08 26.79 24.81
CA LYS A 1051 -30.18 25.62 24.93
C LYS A 1051 -28.79 25.97 24.43
N TYR A 1052 -27.91 26.40 25.33
CA TYR A 1052 -26.52 26.75 25.05
C TYR A 1052 -25.56 25.58 25.33
N LEU A 1053 -24.79 25.15 24.32
CA LEU A 1053 -23.78 24.08 24.41
C LEU A 1053 -24.27 22.78 25.08
N GLY A 1054 -25.56 22.50 24.87
CA GLY A 1054 -26.22 21.32 25.41
C GLY A 1054 -26.97 21.55 26.72
N SER A 1055 -26.74 22.64 27.47
CA SER A 1055 -27.41 22.98 28.74
C SER A 1055 -28.47 24.07 28.57
N THR A 1056 -29.58 23.97 29.30
CA THR A 1056 -30.65 24.98 29.28
C THR A 1056 -30.34 26.11 30.26
N VAL A 1057 -30.34 27.33 29.74
CA VAL A 1057 -30.17 28.58 30.50
C VAL A 1057 -31.52 29.29 30.53
N GLN A 1058 -31.89 29.88 31.68
CA GLN A 1058 -33.18 30.56 31.86
C GLN A 1058 -32.95 32.00 32.37
N SER A 1059 -33.75 32.95 31.90
CA SER A 1059 -33.64 34.36 32.33
C SER A 1059 -33.84 34.53 33.84
N ASN A 1060 -34.85 33.83 34.39
CA ASN A 1060 -35.18 33.84 35.82
C ASN A 1060 -34.20 33.06 36.71
N GLY A 1061 -33.23 32.34 36.14
CA GLY A 1061 -32.24 31.58 36.90
C GLY A 1061 -32.69 30.24 37.45
N GLU A 1062 -33.92 29.83 37.16
CA GLU A 1062 -34.39 28.53 37.61
C GLU A 1062 -33.62 27.39 36.94
N CYS A 1063 -33.46 26.29 37.67
CA CYS A 1063 -32.76 25.10 37.21
C CYS A 1063 -33.66 23.87 37.04
N GLY A 1064 -34.92 23.94 37.47
CA GLY A 1064 -35.82 22.79 37.49
C GLY A 1064 -36.05 22.17 36.10
N LYS A 1065 -36.16 23.00 35.05
CA LYS A 1065 -36.31 22.50 33.67
C LYS A 1065 -35.06 21.79 33.16
N GLU A 1066 -33.87 22.31 33.49
CA GLU A 1066 -32.61 21.66 33.12
C GLU A 1066 -32.46 20.30 33.81
N VAL A 1067 -32.75 20.23 35.11
CA VAL A 1067 -32.72 18.98 35.88
C VAL A 1067 -33.67 17.94 35.29
N LYS A 1068 -34.90 18.31 34.94
CA LYS A 1068 -35.85 17.41 34.25
C LYS A 1068 -35.32 16.92 32.90
N LYS A 1069 -34.76 17.81 32.07
CA LYS A 1069 -34.16 17.45 30.77
C LYS A 1069 -32.97 16.48 30.97
N ARG A 1070 -32.17 16.67 32.02
CA ARG A 1070 -31.05 15.79 32.39
C ARG A 1070 -31.50 14.42 32.87
N VAL A 1071 -32.50 14.35 33.74
CA VAL A 1071 -33.15 13.10 34.14
C VAL A 1071 -33.67 12.36 32.90
N GLN A 1072 -34.31 13.06 31.97
CA GLN A 1072 -34.78 12.46 30.72
C GLN A 1072 -33.62 11.95 29.85
N ALA A 1073 -32.49 12.68 29.79
CA ALA A 1073 -31.29 12.23 29.09
C ALA A 1073 -30.70 10.96 29.74
N GLY A 1074 -30.70 10.88 31.07
CA GLY A 1074 -30.37 9.69 31.84
C GLY A 1074 -31.26 8.50 31.46
N TRP A 1075 -32.58 8.66 31.50
CA TRP A 1075 -33.54 7.63 31.09
C TRP A 1075 -33.34 7.17 29.65
N ASN A 1076 -33.10 8.10 28.73
CA ASN A 1076 -32.79 7.77 27.34
C ASN A 1076 -31.48 6.96 27.24
N GLY A 1077 -30.46 7.31 28.02
CA GLY A 1077 -29.22 6.53 28.12
C GLY A 1077 -29.46 5.13 28.68
N TRP A 1078 -30.29 5.02 29.72
CA TRP A 1078 -30.61 3.76 30.36
C TRP A 1078 -31.38 2.80 29.44
N ARG A 1079 -32.37 3.31 28.69
CA ARG A 1079 -33.13 2.49 27.71
C ARG A 1079 -32.20 1.85 26.67
N LYS A 1080 -31.14 2.55 26.25
CA LYS A 1080 -30.14 2.02 25.30
C LYS A 1080 -29.34 0.84 25.82
N VAL A 1081 -29.20 0.74 27.15
CA VAL A 1081 -28.40 -0.30 27.81
C VAL A 1081 -29.24 -1.25 28.66
N TRP A 1082 -30.57 -1.15 28.60
CA TRP A 1082 -31.51 -1.96 29.39
C TRP A 1082 -31.20 -3.46 29.28
N GLY A 1083 -30.96 -3.98 28.08
CA GLY A 1083 -30.63 -5.40 27.86
C GLY A 1083 -29.26 -5.84 28.42
N VAL A 1084 -28.41 -4.91 28.85
CA VAL A 1084 -27.17 -5.20 29.61
C VAL A 1084 -27.44 -5.08 31.11
N LEU A 1085 -28.15 -4.04 31.53
CA LEU A 1085 -28.45 -3.77 32.94
C LEU A 1085 -29.39 -4.84 33.54
N CYS A 1086 -30.29 -5.42 32.74
CA CYS A 1086 -31.24 -6.43 33.21
C CYS A 1086 -30.80 -7.88 33.00
N GLU A 1087 -29.68 -8.12 32.30
CA GLU A 1087 -29.20 -9.49 32.05
C GLU A 1087 -28.68 -10.14 33.34
N ARG A 1088 -29.15 -11.35 33.67
CA ARG A 1088 -28.79 -12.05 34.92
C ARG A 1088 -27.35 -12.56 34.90
N LYS A 1089 -26.82 -12.87 33.71
CA LYS A 1089 -25.45 -13.38 33.54
C LYS A 1089 -24.36 -12.32 33.69
N ILE A 1090 -24.71 -11.03 33.78
CA ILE A 1090 -23.74 -9.92 33.90
C ILE A 1090 -23.60 -9.51 35.36
N SER A 1091 -22.36 -9.40 35.84
CA SER A 1091 -22.09 -9.05 37.24
C SER A 1091 -22.53 -7.61 37.58
N ALA A 1092 -22.92 -7.39 38.84
CA ALA A 1092 -23.31 -6.07 39.35
C ALA A 1092 -22.20 -5.02 39.17
N ARG A 1093 -20.92 -5.41 39.27
CA ARG A 1093 -19.77 -4.53 39.03
C ARG A 1093 -19.78 -3.94 37.62
N ILE A 1094 -20.09 -4.76 36.61
CA ILE A 1094 -20.14 -4.33 35.20
C ILE A 1094 -21.37 -3.47 34.97
N LYS A 1095 -22.53 -3.87 35.50
CA LYS A 1095 -23.76 -3.07 35.42
C LYS A 1095 -23.56 -1.67 36.00
N GLY A 1096 -22.93 -1.57 37.17
CA GLY A 1096 -22.58 -0.30 37.79
C GLY A 1096 -21.64 0.56 36.93
N LYS A 1097 -20.69 -0.04 36.20
CA LYS A 1097 -19.85 0.69 35.23
C LYS A 1097 -20.64 1.17 34.02
N VAL A 1098 -21.46 0.30 33.42
CA VAL A 1098 -22.32 0.66 32.28
C VAL A 1098 -23.20 1.86 32.65
N TYR A 1099 -23.82 1.78 33.84
CA TYR A 1099 -24.63 2.85 34.40
C TYR A 1099 -23.82 4.14 34.53
N ARG A 1100 -22.65 4.11 35.19
CA ARG A 1100 -21.82 5.32 35.35
C ARG A 1100 -21.37 5.93 34.03
N THR A 1101 -20.97 5.10 33.06
CA THR A 1101 -20.40 5.55 31.79
C THR A 1101 -21.44 6.06 30.79
N VAL A 1102 -22.66 5.50 30.78
CA VAL A 1102 -23.69 5.82 29.77
C VAL A 1102 -24.84 6.63 30.38
N VAL A 1103 -25.33 6.22 31.54
CA VAL A 1103 -26.55 6.76 32.16
C VAL A 1103 -26.21 7.98 33.02
N ARG A 1104 -25.37 7.79 34.05
CA ARG A 1104 -24.99 8.86 34.99
C ARG A 1104 -24.27 10.00 34.26
N ALA A 1105 -23.35 9.68 33.34
CA ALA A 1105 -22.65 10.69 32.55
C ALA A 1105 -23.60 11.59 31.72
N ALA A 1106 -24.66 11.02 31.13
CA ALA A 1106 -25.65 11.80 30.38
C ALA A 1106 -26.54 12.65 31.32
N MET A 1107 -26.86 12.10 32.50
CA MET A 1107 -27.65 12.76 33.52
C MET A 1107 -26.90 13.92 34.20
N LEU A 1108 -25.58 13.81 34.39
CA LEU A 1108 -24.81 14.83 35.12
C LEU A 1108 -24.21 15.93 34.25
N TYR A 1109 -24.16 15.78 32.92
CA TYR A 1109 -23.51 16.76 32.04
C TYR A 1109 -24.03 18.20 32.27
N GLY A 1110 -23.12 19.11 32.63
CA GLY A 1110 -23.41 20.54 32.79
C GLY A 1110 -24.08 20.91 34.11
N LEU A 1111 -24.45 19.94 34.96
CA LEU A 1111 -25.04 20.23 36.27
C LEU A 1111 -24.03 20.80 37.26
N GLU A 1112 -22.74 20.58 37.04
CA GLU A 1112 -21.65 21.23 37.79
C GLU A 1112 -21.65 22.76 37.66
N THR A 1113 -22.37 23.31 36.67
CA THR A 1113 -22.50 24.75 36.44
C THR A 1113 -23.76 25.34 37.09
N VAL A 1114 -24.54 24.53 37.82
CA VAL A 1114 -25.88 24.89 38.29
C VAL A 1114 -25.95 24.87 39.81
N SER A 1115 -26.49 25.93 40.40
CA SER A 1115 -26.87 25.99 41.82
C SER A 1115 -28.14 25.17 42.07
N LEU A 1116 -28.00 23.90 42.45
CA LEU A 1116 -29.11 23.01 42.76
C LEU A 1116 -29.73 23.36 44.13
N ARG A 1117 -31.06 23.28 44.25
CA ARG A 1117 -31.74 23.31 45.56
C ARG A 1117 -32.02 21.87 45.99
N LYS A 1118 -32.23 21.65 47.30
CA LYS A 1118 -32.53 20.32 47.89
C LYS A 1118 -33.61 19.54 47.13
N ARG A 1119 -34.66 20.22 46.66
CA ARG A 1119 -35.73 19.59 45.86
C ARG A 1119 -35.19 18.98 44.56
N GLN A 1120 -34.35 19.71 43.82
CA GLN A 1120 -33.78 19.21 42.57
C GLN A 1120 -32.75 18.10 42.79
N GLU A 1121 -31.98 18.17 43.88
CA GLU A 1121 -31.09 17.08 44.29
C GLU A 1121 -31.90 15.81 44.55
N SER A 1122 -32.98 15.90 45.32
CA SER A 1122 -33.89 14.78 45.55
C SER A 1122 -34.52 14.25 44.25
N GLU A 1123 -34.84 15.11 43.27
CA GLU A 1123 -35.34 14.66 41.95
C GLU A 1123 -34.31 13.80 41.19
N LEU A 1124 -33.02 14.16 41.25
CA LEU A 1124 -31.92 13.39 40.65
C LEU A 1124 -31.69 12.07 41.40
N GLU A 1125 -31.69 12.11 42.72
CA GLU A 1125 -31.54 10.91 43.57
C GLU A 1125 -32.69 9.92 43.33
N VAL A 1126 -33.93 10.39 43.30
CA VAL A 1126 -35.10 9.53 43.00
C VAL A 1126 -34.99 8.93 41.59
N ALA A 1127 -34.54 9.70 40.60
CA ALA A 1127 -34.32 9.18 39.26
C ALA A 1127 -33.22 8.12 39.22
N GLU A 1128 -32.11 8.34 39.92
CA GLU A 1128 -31.02 7.37 40.05
C GLU A 1128 -31.48 6.08 40.71
N LEU A 1129 -32.17 6.18 41.86
CA LEU A 1129 -32.70 5.03 42.59
C LEU A 1129 -33.71 4.21 41.79
N LYS A 1130 -34.46 4.84 40.86
CA LYS A 1130 -35.37 4.13 39.95
C LYS A 1130 -34.67 3.41 38.80
N MET A 1131 -33.46 3.85 38.44
CA MET A 1131 -32.70 3.27 37.33
C MET A 1131 -31.72 2.16 37.77
N LEU A 1132 -31.29 2.19 39.03
CA LEU A 1132 -30.49 1.14 39.66
C LEU A 1132 -31.37 -0.04 40.07
#